data_AF-A0A3R5WZQ3-F1
#
_entry.id   AF-A0A3R5WZQ3-F1
#
_cell.length_a   1.000
_cell.length_b   1.000
_cell.length_c   1.000
_cell.angle_alpha   90.00
_cell.angle_beta   90.00
_cell.angle_gamma   90.00
#
_symmetry.space_group_name_H-M   'P 1'
#
loop_
_entity.id
_entity.type
_entity.pdbx_description
1 polymer ?
#
loop_
_entity_poly.entity_id
_entity_poly.type
_entity_poly.pdbx_seq_one_letter_code
_entity_poly.pdbx_strand_id
1 'polypeptide(L)'
;MAVLQMQRFSICALKKKRKAILEELQAFGALEVNVSFPEEEEHSLRKMDTVESRQTFDKNAVLADNALEVLQEFAPEKTSMFSSLEGKALIDKSVYDETAERKDEIIHTANEILGLKKKLAENKAAIVKVENQIEALTPWLDLDVPMDIQGTKDAAVLIGSINSQVTLDDIYTKIAEAQPELEAMDIQVISSDSDQTCIAAVCLKKDVKEFEKALRSIGFSRPAQNIRKIPREFKQELQESAAKIAEENEQIEKQIREMAVARDDLKLISDYFRVRAQKYEVLGQLPQSRDTFFISGYIPQKKVDTLRKKLESKYDIVIDVEDIPDEEEAPVLLENNKIAGSVEGVLESYGLPKKGEIDPSAIMSIFYIFFFGLMLSDAAYGIIVFIACAVVLKKFPRMSEGMQKTIRMFKYCGLSTLFWGLMFGGIFGDVVSVVSRVFFGHEVTVPPLWFEPLKDPMKLLIYSLAFGVIHLFTGLGIKGYLCIKEKKYMDFICDVVLWYMLLIGLILMLLPSQIFVSMTQMNIVFPPAIAMLSKVLAIVGAAGIVLMSGRSNKNFGLRIALGAYDLYNITGWLSDVLSYSRLLALGLATGVIASVVNQMGSMFGSGIIGMIGFLVVFVVGHTLNMAINLLGAYVHTNRLQFVEFFGKFYEGGGRPFNPFKQETKYVDIKEE
;
A
#
# COMPACT_ATOMS: atom_id res chain seq x y z
N MET A 1 -6.77 -29.56 -10.58
CA MET A 1 -6.87 -28.11 -10.91
C MET A 1 -6.58 -27.36 -9.63
N ALA A 2 -5.88 -26.22 -9.73
CA ALA A 2 -5.56 -25.38 -8.56
C ALA A 2 -6.76 -24.55 -8.08
N VAL A 3 -7.68 -24.20 -9.00
CA VAL A 3 -8.99 -23.66 -8.64
C VAL A 3 -9.82 -24.76 -7.98
N LEU A 4 -10.28 -24.50 -6.75
CA LEU A 4 -11.15 -25.41 -6.03
C LEU A 4 -12.59 -25.30 -6.54
N GLN A 5 -13.23 -26.46 -6.73
CA GLN A 5 -14.65 -26.51 -7.05
C GLN A 5 -15.46 -26.09 -5.82
N MET A 6 -16.27 -25.05 -6.00
CA MET A 6 -17.19 -24.55 -4.99
C MET A 6 -18.55 -25.23 -5.11
N GLN A 7 -19.22 -25.40 -3.97
CA GLN A 7 -20.60 -25.86 -3.88
C GLN A 7 -21.39 -24.89 -3.02
N ARG A 8 -22.70 -24.83 -3.27
CA ARG A 8 -23.65 -24.09 -2.44
C ARG A 8 -24.00 -24.95 -1.24
N PHE A 9 -23.84 -24.39 -0.05
CA PHE A 9 -24.07 -25.07 1.22
C PHE A 9 -25.12 -24.31 2.01
N SER A 10 -26.26 -24.97 2.20
CA SER A 10 -27.43 -24.41 2.85
C SER A 10 -27.72 -25.15 4.15
N ILE A 11 -27.97 -24.42 5.22
CA ILE A 11 -28.25 -24.95 6.56
C ILE A 11 -29.61 -24.42 7.02
N CYS A 12 -30.48 -25.32 7.46
CA CYS A 12 -31.68 -24.98 8.23
C CYS A 12 -31.54 -25.57 9.65
N ALA A 13 -31.68 -24.71 10.66
CA ALA A 13 -31.48 -25.10 12.06
C ALA A 13 -32.38 -24.33 13.03
N LEU A 14 -32.52 -24.86 14.25
CA LEU A 14 -33.32 -24.22 15.30
C LEU A 14 -32.68 -22.91 15.79
N LYS A 15 -33.50 -21.86 15.89
CA LYS A 15 -33.11 -20.51 16.32
C LYS A 15 -32.42 -20.49 17.69
N LYS A 16 -32.78 -21.41 18.60
CA LYS A 16 -32.18 -21.55 19.93
C LYS A 16 -30.65 -21.80 19.88
N LYS A 17 -30.14 -22.47 18.84
CA LYS A 17 -28.73 -22.83 18.70
C LYS A 17 -27.95 -21.96 17.70
N ARG A 18 -28.59 -20.94 17.13
CA ARG A 18 -28.02 -20.06 16.09
C ARG A 18 -26.64 -19.47 16.44
N LYS A 19 -26.47 -18.94 17.67
CA LYS A 19 -25.21 -18.30 18.07
C LYS A 19 -24.04 -19.28 18.11
N ALA A 20 -24.29 -20.51 18.58
CA ALA A 20 -23.29 -21.57 18.71
C ALA A 20 -22.92 -22.17 17.35
N ILE A 21 -23.91 -22.36 16.47
CA ILE A 21 -23.68 -22.80 15.08
C ILE A 21 -22.82 -21.77 14.34
N LEU A 22 -23.12 -20.48 14.47
CA LEU A 22 -22.30 -19.43 13.86
C LEU A 22 -20.87 -19.39 14.40
N GLU A 23 -20.66 -19.63 15.70
CA GLU A 23 -19.30 -19.74 16.27
C GLU A 23 -18.52 -20.91 15.67
N GLU A 24 -19.16 -22.06 15.49
CA GLU A 24 -18.53 -23.23 14.86
C GLU A 24 -18.25 -23.00 13.37
N LEU A 25 -19.14 -22.33 12.64
CA LEU A 25 -18.91 -21.94 11.25
C LEU A 25 -17.75 -20.95 11.13
N GLN A 26 -17.69 -19.96 12.02
CA GLN A 26 -16.63 -18.95 12.04
C GLN A 26 -15.27 -19.54 12.42
N ALA A 27 -15.24 -20.47 13.37
CA ALA A 27 -14.02 -21.21 13.74
C ALA A 27 -13.54 -22.11 12.60
N PHE A 28 -14.47 -22.76 11.87
CA PHE A 28 -14.11 -23.58 10.71
C PHE A 28 -13.55 -22.75 9.54
N GLY A 29 -13.98 -21.50 9.39
CA GLY A 29 -13.33 -20.51 8.52
C GLY A 29 -13.30 -20.89 7.03
N ALA A 30 -14.29 -21.67 6.56
CA ALA A 30 -14.30 -22.20 5.20
C ALA A 30 -15.63 -22.02 4.45
N LEU A 31 -16.58 -21.29 5.03
CA LEU A 31 -17.87 -20.97 4.41
C LEU A 31 -17.90 -19.46 4.15
N GLU A 32 -18.07 -19.02 2.91
CA GLU A 32 -18.44 -17.64 2.61
C GLU A 32 -19.95 -17.53 2.69
N VAL A 33 -20.46 -16.72 3.61
CA VAL A 33 -21.91 -16.56 3.78
C VAL A 33 -22.45 -15.71 2.63
N ASN A 34 -23.36 -16.28 1.86
CA ASN A 34 -24.10 -15.60 0.80
C ASN A 34 -25.57 -15.99 0.90
N VAL A 35 -26.35 -15.06 1.44
CA VAL A 35 -27.78 -15.22 1.63
C VAL A 35 -28.50 -14.65 0.41
N SER A 36 -28.70 -15.50 -0.61
CA SER A 36 -29.55 -15.18 -1.76
C SER A 36 -30.77 -16.12 -1.74
N PHE A 37 -31.94 -15.60 -1.42
CA PHE A 37 -33.20 -16.33 -1.55
C PHE A 37 -34.00 -15.73 -2.72
N PRO A 38 -34.75 -16.54 -3.48
CA PRO A 38 -35.68 -16.01 -4.48
C PRO A 38 -36.64 -15.00 -3.83
N GLU A 39 -36.89 -13.87 -4.51
CA GLU A 39 -37.69 -12.74 -3.99
C GLU A 39 -39.11 -13.17 -3.52
N GLU A 40 -39.64 -14.26 -4.06
CA GLU A 40 -40.97 -14.79 -3.74
C GLU A 40 -41.10 -15.38 -2.32
N GLU A 41 -40.01 -15.88 -1.71
CA GLU A 41 -40.01 -16.47 -0.36
C GLU A 41 -39.64 -15.46 0.74
N GLU A 42 -39.03 -14.33 0.37
CA GLU A 42 -38.52 -13.30 1.29
C GLU A 42 -39.64 -12.64 2.10
N HIS A 43 -40.88 -12.58 1.59
CA HIS A 43 -42.01 -11.96 2.27
C HIS A 43 -42.45 -12.67 3.57
N SER A 44 -42.07 -13.93 3.77
CA SER A 44 -42.47 -14.72 4.95
C SER A 44 -41.41 -14.78 6.06
N LEU A 45 -40.16 -14.46 5.73
CA LEU A 45 -39.00 -14.58 6.62
C LEU A 45 -38.60 -13.20 7.16
N ARG A 46 -38.27 -13.12 8.44
CA ARG A 46 -37.82 -11.88 9.09
C ARG A 46 -36.31 -11.86 9.21
N LYS A 47 -35.70 -10.73 8.90
CA LYS A 47 -34.32 -10.42 9.23
C LYS A 47 -34.28 -9.75 10.61
N MET A 48 -33.21 -9.97 11.37
CA MET A 48 -33.03 -9.26 12.63
C MET A 48 -32.49 -7.86 12.35
N ASP A 49 -33.01 -6.87 13.05
CA ASP A 49 -32.33 -5.58 13.13
C ASP A 49 -31.11 -5.71 14.05
N THR A 50 -29.95 -5.81 13.44
CA THR A 50 -28.64 -5.86 14.13
C THR A 50 -27.85 -4.58 13.92
N VAL A 51 -28.42 -3.57 13.24
CA VAL A 51 -27.69 -2.37 12.79
C VAL A 51 -27.18 -1.58 13.99
N GLU A 52 -28.03 -1.35 14.98
CA GLU A 52 -27.65 -0.60 16.19
C GLU A 52 -26.53 -1.32 16.96
N SER A 53 -26.69 -2.61 17.24
CA SER A 53 -25.68 -3.40 17.94
C SER A 53 -24.35 -3.46 17.19
N ARG A 54 -24.39 -3.62 15.86
CA ARG A 54 -23.20 -3.59 15.00
C ARG A 54 -22.49 -2.24 15.10
N GLN A 55 -23.24 -1.14 14.95
CA GLN A 55 -22.68 0.21 15.07
C GLN A 55 -22.05 0.45 16.44
N THR A 56 -22.64 -0.08 17.53
CA THR A 56 -22.04 0.02 18.87
C THR A 56 -20.71 -0.73 18.94
N PHE A 57 -20.63 -1.96 18.41
CA PHE A 57 -19.38 -2.71 18.39
C PHE A 57 -18.31 -2.06 17.51
N ASP A 58 -18.68 -1.59 16.32
CA ASP A 58 -17.76 -0.86 15.44
C ASP A 58 -17.24 0.42 16.11
N LYS A 59 -18.13 1.19 16.76
CA LYS A 59 -17.74 2.38 17.56
C LYS A 59 -16.77 2.03 18.66
N ASN A 60 -17.01 0.96 19.42
CA ASN A 60 -16.14 0.55 20.52
C ASN A 60 -14.77 0.05 20.02
N ALA A 61 -14.72 -0.65 18.88
CA ALA A 61 -13.46 -1.02 18.23
C ALA A 61 -12.65 0.21 17.81
N VAL A 62 -13.30 1.19 17.17
CA VAL A 62 -12.67 2.47 16.79
C VAL A 62 -12.21 3.27 18.00
N LEU A 63 -12.98 3.26 19.08
CA LEU A 63 -12.63 3.93 20.34
C LEU A 63 -11.35 3.34 20.94
N ALA A 64 -11.25 2.01 21.00
CA ALA A 64 -10.04 1.32 21.44
C ALA A 64 -8.84 1.62 20.53
N ASP A 65 -9.03 1.61 19.20
CA ASP A 65 -7.99 1.96 18.22
C ASP A 65 -7.49 3.40 18.41
N ASN A 66 -8.40 4.36 18.58
CA ASN A 66 -8.03 5.76 18.83
C ASN A 66 -7.26 5.91 20.16
N ALA A 67 -7.66 5.20 21.21
CA ALA A 67 -6.94 5.21 22.49
C ALA A 67 -5.52 4.63 22.33
N LEU A 68 -5.35 3.58 21.52
CA LEU A 68 -4.04 3.03 21.18
C LEU A 68 -3.16 4.04 20.43
N GLU A 69 -3.73 4.82 19.50
CA GLU A 69 -3.01 5.90 18.81
C GLU A 69 -2.54 6.99 19.78
N VAL A 70 -3.38 7.38 20.75
CA VAL A 70 -2.97 8.31 21.82
C VAL A 70 -1.81 7.72 22.60
N LEU A 71 -1.91 6.47 23.04
CA LEU A 71 -0.82 5.83 23.77
C LEU A 71 0.46 5.77 22.93
N GLN A 72 0.36 5.57 21.62
CA GLN A 72 1.53 5.54 20.73
C GLN A 72 2.21 6.91 20.61
N GLU A 73 1.45 8.01 20.68
CA GLU A 73 1.96 9.39 20.71
C GLU A 73 2.75 9.69 22.01
N PHE A 74 2.20 9.32 23.17
CA PHE A 74 2.77 9.69 24.49
C PHE A 74 3.69 8.62 25.13
N ALA A 75 3.55 7.36 24.73
CA ALA A 75 4.28 6.20 25.22
C ALA A 75 4.60 5.22 24.06
N PRO A 76 5.45 5.59 23.10
CA PRO A 76 5.70 4.80 21.92
C PRO A 76 6.27 3.42 22.28
N GLU A 77 5.67 2.36 21.74
CA GLU A 77 6.24 1.02 21.83
C GLU A 77 7.56 0.98 21.03
N LYS A 78 8.61 0.35 21.59
CA LYS A 78 9.82 0.06 20.83
C LYS A 78 9.52 -1.08 19.84
N THR A 79 8.80 -0.77 18.77
CA THR A 79 8.57 -1.74 17.71
C THR A 79 9.87 -1.98 16.96
N SER A 80 10.23 -3.25 16.79
CA SER A 80 11.29 -3.63 15.88
C SER A 80 10.93 -3.17 14.46
N MET A 81 11.93 -2.76 13.66
CA MET A 81 11.74 -2.46 12.23
C MET A 81 11.10 -3.64 11.47
N PHE A 82 11.12 -4.84 12.05
CA PHE A 82 10.55 -6.08 11.52
C PHE A 82 9.23 -6.50 12.19
N SER A 83 8.60 -5.65 12.99
CA SER A 83 7.31 -5.96 13.66
C SER A 83 6.19 -6.36 12.69
N SER A 84 6.19 -5.79 11.48
CA SER A 84 5.27 -6.19 10.40
C SER A 84 5.49 -7.62 9.89
N LEU A 85 6.68 -8.19 10.09
CA LEU A 85 7.03 -9.56 9.71
C LEU A 85 6.75 -10.56 10.84
N GLU A 86 6.76 -10.12 12.10
CA GLU A 86 6.56 -10.99 13.27
C GLU A 86 5.18 -11.67 13.27
N GLY A 87 4.22 -11.10 12.55
CA GLY A 87 2.84 -11.58 12.53
C GLY A 87 2.11 -11.14 13.79
N LYS A 88 0.87 -11.62 13.93
CA LYS A 88 0.04 -11.30 15.10
C LYS A 88 0.48 -12.11 16.32
N ALA A 89 0.42 -11.52 17.51
CA ALA A 89 0.73 -12.23 18.74
C ALA A 89 -0.22 -13.43 18.93
N LEU A 90 0.30 -14.60 19.34
CA LEU A 90 -0.52 -15.76 19.64
C LEU A 90 -1.00 -15.63 21.09
N ILE A 91 -2.31 -15.69 21.30
CA ILE A 91 -2.90 -15.59 22.63
C ILE A 91 -3.80 -16.80 22.87
N ASP A 92 -3.72 -17.36 24.08
CA ASP A 92 -4.57 -18.47 24.49
C ASP A 92 -6.01 -18.00 24.64
N LYS A 93 -6.95 -18.88 24.27
CA LYS A 93 -8.39 -18.57 24.29
C LYS A 93 -8.90 -18.13 25.67
N SER A 94 -8.34 -18.67 26.75
CA SER A 94 -8.72 -18.29 28.12
C SER A 94 -8.47 -16.81 28.40
N VAL A 95 -7.33 -16.28 27.96
CA VAL A 95 -6.98 -14.85 28.13
C VAL A 95 -7.94 -13.98 27.33
N TYR A 96 -8.27 -14.40 26.10
CA TYR A 96 -9.25 -13.70 25.27
C TYR A 96 -10.64 -13.64 25.92
N ASP A 97 -11.08 -14.75 26.51
CA ASP A 97 -12.38 -14.83 27.20
C ASP A 97 -12.39 -13.98 28.49
N GLU A 98 -11.30 -13.98 29.27
CA GLU A 98 -11.14 -13.12 30.45
C GLU A 98 -11.19 -11.62 30.09
N THR A 99 -10.52 -11.21 29.01
CA THR A 99 -10.58 -9.83 28.51
C THR A 99 -11.99 -9.46 28.05
N ALA A 100 -12.72 -10.40 27.43
CA ALA A 100 -14.09 -10.17 27.00
C ALA A 100 -15.06 -9.96 28.17
N GLU A 101 -14.80 -10.57 29.34
CA GLU A 101 -15.57 -10.31 30.57
C GLU A 101 -15.31 -8.91 31.12
N ARG A 102 -14.06 -8.43 31.04
CA ARG A 102 -13.64 -7.09 31.50
C ARG A 102 -13.86 -5.96 30.48
N LYS A 103 -14.64 -6.21 29.42
CA LYS A 103 -14.85 -5.27 28.30
C LYS A 103 -15.27 -3.86 28.73
N ASP A 104 -16.13 -3.74 29.75
CA ASP A 104 -16.71 -2.46 30.15
C ASP A 104 -15.67 -1.62 30.92
N GLU A 105 -14.81 -2.26 31.70
CA GLU A 105 -13.66 -1.63 32.37
C GLU A 105 -12.66 -1.10 31.33
N ILE A 106 -12.30 -1.93 30.34
CA ILE A 106 -11.30 -1.56 29.33
C ILE A 106 -11.82 -0.41 28.45
N ILE A 107 -13.10 -0.41 28.10
CA ILE A 107 -13.72 0.69 27.36
C ILE A 107 -13.80 1.96 28.21
N HIS A 108 -13.97 1.85 29.53
CA HIS A 108 -13.87 3.00 30.41
C HIS A 108 -12.47 3.62 30.36
N THR A 109 -11.42 2.80 30.49
CA THR A 109 -10.03 3.25 30.34
C THR A 109 -9.76 3.90 28.98
N ALA A 110 -10.30 3.33 27.90
CA ALA A 110 -10.17 3.90 26.57
C ALA A 110 -10.83 5.30 26.46
N ASN A 111 -12.00 5.49 27.08
CA ASN A 111 -12.66 6.80 27.16
C ASN A 111 -11.87 7.80 28.02
N GLU A 112 -11.29 7.35 29.13
CA GLU A 112 -10.44 8.19 29.98
C GLU A 112 -9.22 8.70 29.22
N ILE A 113 -8.52 7.83 28.49
CA ILE A 113 -7.37 8.20 27.63
C ILE A 113 -7.77 9.29 26.62
N LEU A 114 -8.89 9.09 25.92
CA LEU A 114 -9.39 10.07 24.93
C LEU A 114 -9.85 11.37 25.59
N GLY A 115 -10.46 11.29 26.78
CA GLY A 115 -10.85 12.44 27.58
C GLY A 115 -9.64 13.27 28.02
N LEU A 116 -8.56 12.61 28.46
CA LEU A 116 -7.29 13.26 28.81
C LEU A 116 -6.65 13.94 27.59
N LYS A 117 -6.62 13.28 26.43
CA LYS A 117 -6.12 13.90 25.18
C LYS A 117 -6.93 15.14 24.80
N LYS A 118 -8.25 15.10 24.95
CA LYS A 118 -9.11 16.26 24.70
C LYS A 118 -8.79 17.42 25.65
N LYS A 119 -8.65 17.15 26.95
CA LYS A 119 -8.24 18.17 27.93
C LYS A 119 -6.87 18.78 27.59
N LEU A 120 -5.91 17.96 27.18
CA LEU A 120 -4.59 18.43 26.76
C LEU A 120 -4.68 19.37 25.54
N ALA A 121 -5.54 19.04 24.56
CA ALA A 121 -5.79 19.92 23.42
C ALA A 121 -6.46 21.25 23.82
N GLU A 122 -7.45 21.21 24.74
CA GLU A 122 -8.10 22.39 25.30
C GLU A 122 -7.09 23.27 26.06
N ASN A 123 -6.23 22.67 26.88
CA ASN A 123 -5.17 23.36 27.63
C ASN A 123 -4.13 24.00 26.70
N LYS A 124 -3.71 23.30 25.64
CA LYS A 124 -2.82 23.87 24.61
C LYS A 124 -3.43 25.09 23.93
N ALA A 125 -4.71 25.02 23.56
CA ALA A 125 -5.41 26.16 22.98
C ALA A 125 -5.54 27.33 23.98
N ALA A 126 -5.74 27.03 25.27
CA ALA A 126 -5.77 28.04 26.33
C ALA A 126 -4.41 28.72 26.52
N ILE A 127 -3.29 27.97 26.51
CA ILE A 127 -1.93 28.53 26.58
C ILE A 127 -1.68 29.47 25.40
N VAL A 128 -1.98 29.05 24.17
CA VAL A 128 -1.80 29.91 22.98
C VAL A 128 -2.62 31.20 23.09
N LYS A 129 -3.84 31.12 23.63
CA LYS A 129 -4.66 32.31 23.88
C LYS A 129 -4.01 33.26 24.89
N VAL A 130 -3.43 32.72 25.96
CA VAL A 130 -2.69 33.49 26.97
C VAL A 130 -1.41 34.09 26.39
N GLU A 131 -0.67 33.35 25.58
CA GLU A 131 0.52 33.84 24.87
C GLU A 131 0.19 35.01 23.95
N ASN A 132 -0.88 34.91 23.15
CA ASN A 132 -1.36 36.01 22.32
C ASN A 132 -1.76 37.25 23.15
N GLN A 133 -2.32 37.06 24.35
CA GLN A 133 -2.61 38.17 25.26
C GLN A 133 -1.33 38.80 25.80
N ILE A 134 -0.31 38.00 26.13
CA ILE A 134 1.00 38.49 26.57
C ILE A 134 1.70 39.25 25.44
N GLU A 135 1.63 38.75 24.21
CA GLU A 135 2.20 39.42 23.03
C GLU A 135 1.53 40.80 22.83
N ALA A 136 0.20 40.85 22.87
CA ALA A 136 -0.55 42.11 22.78
C ALA A 136 -0.24 43.11 23.91
N LEU A 137 0.22 42.62 25.07
CA LEU A 137 0.65 43.44 26.22
C LEU A 137 2.08 43.95 26.10
N THR A 138 2.92 43.35 25.25
CA THR A 138 4.35 43.65 25.16
C THR A 138 4.64 45.13 24.85
N PRO A 139 3.89 45.82 23.96
CA PRO A 139 4.09 47.25 23.70
C PRO A 139 3.76 48.17 24.89
N TRP A 140 3.07 47.66 25.92
CA TRP A 140 2.55 48.44 27.06
C TRP A 140 3.29 48.18 28.37
N LEU A 141 4.41 47.43 28.34
CA LEU A 141 5.09 46.96 29.56
C LEU A 141 5.74 48.07 30.38
N ASP A 142 6.15 49.17 29.74
CA ASP A 142 6.78 50.32 30.37
C ASP A 142 5.74 51.29 30.97
N LEU A 143 4.44 50.96 30.91
CA LEU A 143 3.38 51.72 31.53
C LEU A 143 3.25 51.36 33.01
N ASP A 144 3.54 52.32 33.89
CA ASP A 144 3.47 52.15 35.36
C ASP A 144 2.05 52.34 35.93
N VAL A 145 1.06 52.63 35.09
CA VAL A 145 -0.33 52.89 35.50
C VAL A 145 -1.30 51.87 34.88
N PRO A 146 -2.47 51.62 35.51
CA PRO A 146 -3.52 50.80 34.90
C PRO A 146 -4.00 51.38 33.57
N MET A 147 -4.26 50.53 32.57
CA MET A 147 -4.71 51.00 31.25
C MET A 147 -6.12 51.62 31.25
N ASP A 148 -6.94 51.31 32.26
CA ASP A 148 -8.28 51.89 32.48
C ASP A 148 -8.25 53.19 33.31
N ILE A 149 -7.07 53.80 33.50
CA ILE A 149 -6.97 55.04 34.27
C ILE A 149 -7.65 56.19 33.54
N GLN A 150 -8.66 56.81 34.17
CA GLN A 150 -9.37 57.97 33.62
C GLN A 150 -8.70 59.31 33.97
N GLY A 151 -7.75 59.30 34.92
CA GLY A 151 -7.03 60.47 35.43
C GLY A 151 -7.38 60.84 36.87
N THR A 152 -7.13 62.10 37.25
CA THR A 152 -7.34 62.66 38.59
C THR A 152 -8.56 63.58 38.64
N LYS A 153 -8.71 64.38 39.71
CA LYS A 153 -9.79 65.38 39.80
C LYS A 153 -9.68 66.44 38.70
N ASP A 154 -8.46 66.85 38.38
CA ASP A 154 -8.17 68.01 37.52
C ASP A 154 -7.47 67.65 36.19
N ALA A 155 -6.91 66.45 36.06
CA ALA A 155 -6.25 65.95 34.84
C ALA A 155 -6.92 64.66 34.34
N ALA A 156 -6.92 64.44 33.03
CA ALA A 156 -7.36 63.21 32.38
C ALA A 156 -6.19 62.52 31.67
N VAL A 157 -6.24 61.19 31.62
CA VAL A 157 -5.22 60.36 30.96
C VAL A 157 -5.88 59.65 29.76
N LEU A 158 -5.22 59.70 28.61
CA LEU A 158 -5.61 59.02 27.38
C LEU A 158 -4.49 58.06 26.97
N ILE A 159 -4.80 56.77 26.93
CA ILE A 159 -3.87 55.71 26.52
C ILE A 159 -4.36 55.16 25.18
N GLY A 160 -3.45 54.97 24.23
CA GLY A 160 -3.79 54.44 22.91
C GLY A 160 -2.62 54.40 21.95
N SER A 161 -2.84 53.83 20.78
CA SER A 161 -1.81 53.64 19.76
C SER A 161 -2.12 54.45 18.50
N ILE A 162 -1.07 54.87 17.82
CA ILE A 162 -1.10 55.55 16.53
C ILE A 162 -0.54 54.60 15.48
N ASN A 163 -1.27 54.39 14.39
CA ASN A 163 -0.91 53.45 13.30
C ASN A 163 0.17 54.01 12.36
N SER A 164 1.28 54.50 12.92
CA SER A 164 2.51 54.88 12.21
C SER A 164 3.65 55.07 13.20
N GLN A 165 4.89 54.95 12.73
CA GLN A 165 6.06 55.33 13.50
C GLN A 165 6.14 56.87 13.53
N VAL A 166 5.91 57.45 14.70
CA VAL A 166 5.89 58.91 14.88
C VAL A 166 6.75 59.28 16.07
N THR A 167 7.62 60.27 15.92
CA THR A 167 8.44 60.76 17.03
C THR A 167 7.62 61.69 17.94
N LEU A 168 8.06 61.88 19.19
CA LEU A 168 7.39 62.82 20.12
C LEU A 168 7.23 64.21 19.50
N ASP A 169 8.27 64.72 18.84
CA ASP A 169 8.28 66.05 18.22
C ASP A 169 7.27 66.18 17.08
N ASP A 170 7.09 65.13 16.28
CA ASP A 170 6.08 65.07 15.23
C ASP A 170 4.65 65.06 15.79
N ILE A 171 4.44 64.41 16.94
CA ILE A 171 3.14 64.38 17.63
C ILE A 171 2.80 65.78 18.14
N TYR A 172 3.74 66.46 18.83
CA TYR A 172 3.53 67.82 19.32
C TYR A 172 3.26 68.81 18.19
N THR A 173 4.00 68.72 17.08
CA THR A 173 3.81 69.59 15.91
C THR A 173 2.43 69.42 15.30
N LYS A 174 1.98 68.18 15.10
CA LYS A 174 0.65 67.88 14.53
C LYS A 174 -0.51 68.27 15.46
N ILE A 175 -0.33 68.15 16.77
CA ILE A 175 -1.36 68.60 17.73
C ILE A 175 -1.44 70.13 17.75
N ALA A 176 -0.30 70.84 17.69
CA ALA A 176 -0.26 72.29 17.62
C ALA A 176 -0.92 72.84 16.33
N GLU A 177 -0.76 72.14 15.19
CA GLU A 177 -1.45 72.46 13.94
C GLU A 177 -2.97 72.21 14.01
N ALA A 178 -3.38 71.13 14.68
CA ALA A 178 -4.78 70.75 14.77
C ALA A 178 -5.58 71.61 15.75
N GLN A 179 -4.97 72.03 16.88
CA GLN A 179 -5.65 72.80 17.91
C GLN A 179 -4.65 73.68 18.72
N PRO A 180 -4.45 74.94 18.31
CA PRO A 180 -3.42 75.82 18.88
C PRO A 180 -3.75 76.37 20.28
N GLU A 181 -4.95 76.16 20.81
CA GLU A 181 -5.39 76.64 22.14
C GLU A 181 -5.04 75.67 23.29
N LEU A 182 -4.45 74.50 22.99
CA LEU A 182 -4.05 73.48 23.97
C LEU A 182 -2.64 73.74 24.50
N GLU A 183 -2.51 74.44 25.64
CA GLU A 183 -1.20 74.78 26.22
C GLU A 183 -0.72 73.78 27.30
N ALA A 184 -1.62 73.06 27.96
CA ALA A 184 -1.31 72.19 29.11
C ALA A 184 -1.50 70.70 28.79
N MET A 185 -0.50 70.11 28.11
CA MET A 185 -0.48 68.69 27.74
C MET A 185 0.92 68.08 27.91
N ASP A 186 0.96 66.81 28.30
CA ASP A 186 2.20 66.01 28.36
C ASP A 186 1.97 64.65 27.69
N ILE A 187 2.90 64.22 26.84
CA ILE A 187 2.78 62.99 26.04
C ILE A 187 4.04 62.16 26.23
N GLN A 188 3.86 60.92 26.66
CA GLN A 188 4.93 59.95 26.80
C GLN A 188 4.74 58.83 25.76
N VAL A 189 5.77 58.60 24.95
CA VAL A 189 5.85 57.40 24.10
C VAL A 189 6.31 56.24 24.99
N ILE A 190 5.46 55.21 25.06
CA ILE A 190 5.71 53.99 25.85
C ILE A 190 6.56 53.03 25.01
N SER A 191 6.19 52.85 23.75
CA SER A 191 6.94 52.04 22.79
C SER A 191 6.65 52.51 21.36
N SER A 192 7.59 52.28 20.45
CA SER A 192 7.45 52.59 19.03
C SER A 192 8.00 51.43 18.22
N ASP A 193 7.15 50.85 17.37
CA ASP A 193 7.50 49.78 16.45
C ASP A 193 7.17 50.22 15.00
N SER A 194 7.57 49.43 14.00
CA SER A 194 7.36 49.78 12.58
C SER A 194 5.89 49.95 12.21
N ASP A 195 4.99 49.27 12.92
CA ASP A 195 3.55 49.25 12.63
C ASP A 195 2.74 50.23 13.51
N GLN A 196 3.17 50.51 14.74
CA GLN A 196 2.43 51.36 15.68
C GLN A 196 3.31 52.04 16.73
N THR A 197 2.89 53.22 17.17
CA THR A 197 3.48 53.93 18.32
C THR A 197 2.46 53.99 19.47
N CYS A 198 2.80 53.42 20.62
CA CYS A 198 1.98 53.41 21.84
C CYS A 198 2.28 54.63 22.69
N ILE A 199 1.25 55.39 23.05
CA ILE A 199 1.38 56.63 23.82
C ILE A 199 0.48 56.64 25.06
N ALA A 200 0.96 57.31 26.10
CA ALA A 200 0.17 57.77 27.23
C ALA A 200 0.21 59.30 27.25
N ALA A 201 -0.95 59.93 27.19
CA ALA A 201 -1.08 61.38 27.11
C ALA A 201 -1.91 61.91 28.28
N VAL A 202 -1.49 63.02 28.87
CA VAL A 202 -2.13 63.66 30.02
C VAL A 202 -2.52 65.09 29.64
N CYS A 203 -3.77 65.47 29.90
CA CYS A 203 -4.27 66.83 29.68
C CYS A 203 -5.18 67.30 30.83
N LEU A 204 -5.47 68.60 30.89
CA LEU A 204 -6.44 69.13 31.85
C LEU A 204 -7.85 68.62 31.54
N LYS A 205 -8.63 68.35 32.60
CA LYS A 205 -9.97 67.74 32.47
C LYS A 205 -10.98 68.58 31.69
N LYS A 206 -10.73 69.88 31.57
CA LYS A 206 -11.55 70.81 30.78
C LYS A 206 -11.36 70.61 29.27
N ASP A 207 -10.18 70.12 28.86
CA ASP A 207 -9.73 70.13 27.47
C ASP A 207 -9.71 68.73 26.82
N VAL A 208 -10.14 67.70 27.56
CA VAL A 208 -10.11 66.28 27.15
C VAL A 208 -10.79 66.01 25.82
N LYS A 209 -11.95 66.64 25.58
CA LYS A 209 -12.73 66.41 24.35
C LYS A 209 -12.01 66.95 23.12
N GLU A 210 -11.34 68.09 23.27
CA GLU A 210 -10.59 68.75 22.22
C GLU A 210 -9.27 68.02 21.96
N PHE A 211 -8.59 67.63 23.04
CA PHE A 211 -7.37 66.84 22.98
C PHE A 211 -7.57 65.45 22.35
N GLU A 212 -8.63 64.73 22.72
CA GLU A 212 -8.96 63.43 22.11
C GLU A 212 -9.29 63.58 20.61
N LYS A 213 -9.92 64.70 20.20
CA LYS A 213 -10.21 64.97 18.79
C LYS A 213 -8.92 65.24 17.99
N ALA A 214 -7.99 65.98 18.55
CA ALA A 214 -6.67 66.21 17.96
C ALA A 214 -5.88 64.90 17.81
N LEU A 215 -5.86 64.07 18.86
CA LEU A 215 -5.23 62.74 18.80
C LEU A 215 -5.88 61.85 17.73
N ARG A 216 -7.22 61.81 17.64
CA ARG A 216 -7.92 61.03 16.60
C ARG A 216 -7.60 61.49 15.18
N SER A 217 -7.35 62.78 14.95
CA SER A 217 -6.94 63.27 13.61
C SER A 217 -5.55 62.77 13.18
N ILE A 218 -4.72 62.36 14.14
CA ILE A 218 -3.38 61.80 13.91
C ILE A 218 -3.44 60.26 13.78
N GLY A 219 -4.62 59.64 13.91
CA GLY A 219 -4.82 58.20 13.81
C GLY A 219 -4.75 57.47 15.15
N PHE A 220 -4.96 58.17 16.27
CA PHE A 220 -5.05 57.58 17.59
C PHE A 220 -6.27 56.66 17.74
N SER A 221 -6.03 55.47 18.26
CA SER A 221 -7.05 54.49 18.64
C SER A 221 -6.85 54.03 20.08
N ARG A 222 -7.96 53.81 20.81
CA ARG A 222 -7.88 53.27 22.17
C ARG A 222 -7.54 51.76 22.10
N PRO A 223 -6.81 51.21 23.08
CA PRO A 223 -6.50 49.80 23.13
C PRO A 223 -7.79 48.97 23.13
N ALA A 224 -7.80 47.85 22.41
CA ALA A 224 -8.98 46.99 22.29
C ALA A 224 -9.37 46.29 23.62
N GLN A 225 -8.45 46.22 24.59
CA GLN A 225 -8.66 45.59 25.88
C GLN A 225 -8.54 46.62 27.01
N ASN A 226 -9.60 46.78 27.81
CA ASN A 226 -9.57 47.58 29.02
C ASN A 226 -9.00 46.75 30.18
N ILE A 227 -7.74 46.99 30.51
CA ILE A 227 -7.03 46.27 31.57
C ILE A 227 -7.00 47.16 32.82
N ARG A 228 -7.62 46.65 33.91
CA ARG A 228 -7.76 47.38 35.19
C ARG A 228 -6.53 47.30 36.10
N LYS A 229 -5.47 46.63 35.65
CA LYS A 229 -4.21 46.44 36.37
C LYS A 229 -3.05 47.00 35.57
N ILE A 230 -1.89 47.13 36.23
CA ILE A 230 -0.65 47.50 35.57
C ILE A 230 -0.27 46.39 34.58
N PRO A 231 0.07 46.70 33.31
CA PRO A 231 0.40 45.70 32.29
C PRO A 231 1.45 44.68 32.72
N ARG A 232 2.47 45.12 33.48
CA ARG A 232 3.52 44.25 34.02
C ARG A 232 3.01 43.22 35.03
N GLU A 233 2.14 43.64 35.96
CA GLU A 233 1.50 42.74 36.94
C GLU A 233 0.54 41.77 36.24
N PHE A 234 -0.23 42.27 35.28
CA PHE A 234 -1.18 41.43 34.54
C PHE A 234 -0.46 40.40 33.66
N LYS A 235 0.68 40.76 33.04
CA LYS A 235 1.55 39.80 32.35
C LYS A 235 2.06 38.72 33.30
N GLN A 236 2.46 39.05 34.53
CA GLN A 236 2.89 38.07 35.52
C GLN A 236 1.75 37.09 35.88
N GLU A 237 0.53 37.59 36.11
CA GLU A 237 -0.63 36.72 36.38
C GLU A 237 -0.95 35.78 35.21
N LEU A 238 -0.87 36.28 33.97
CA LEU A 238 -1.04 35.47 32.77
C LEU A 238 0.06 34.41 32.65
N GLN A 239 1.32 34.76 32.94
CA GLN A 239 2.43 33.81 32.96
C GLN A 239 2.28 32.75 34.04
N GLU A 240 1.84 33.11 35.24
CA GLU A 240 1.53 32.16 36.31
C GLU A 240 0.37 31.23 35.93
N SER A 241 -0.68 31.75 35.28
CA SER A 241 -1.79 30.94 34.78
C SER A 241 -1.32 29.97 33.70
N ALA A 242 -0.49 30.41 32.76
CA ALA A 242 0.08 29.55 31.72
C ALA A 242 0.98 28.46 32.33
N ALA A 243 1.77 28.79 33.35
CA ALA A 243 2.62 27.84 34.06
C ALA A 243 1.79 26.76 34.78
N LYS A 244 0.69 27.13 35.44
CA LYS A 244 -0.22 26.14 36.07
C LYS A 244 -0.84 25.19 35.05
N ILE A 245 -1.31 25.72 33.93
CA ILE A 245 -1.89 24.89 32.85
C ILE A 245 -0.81 23.97 32.24
N ALA A 246 0.44 24.45 32.13
CA ALA A 246 1.56 23.63 31.67
C ALA A 246 1.90 22.50 32.66
N GLU A 247 1.87 22.76 33.97
CA GLU A 247 2.05 21.74 35.00
C GLU A 247 0.93 20.69 34.97
N GLU A 248 -0.32 21.12 34.80
CA GLU A 248 -1.46 20.22 34.61
C GLU A 248 -1.27 19.33 33.36
N ASN A 249 -0.76 19.89 32.25
CA ASN A 249 -0.45 19.10 31.05
C ASN A 249 0.61 18.04 31.32
N GLU A 250 1.67 18.35 32.07
CA GLU A 250 2.69 17.38 32.44
C GLU A 250 2.11 16.23 33.29
N GLN A 251 1.22 16.56 34.23
CA GLN A 251 0.52 15.55 35.04
C GLN A 251 -0.40 14.67 34.17
N ILE A 252 -1.15 15.26 33.24
CA ILE A 252 -2.01 14.53 32.30
C ILE A 252 -1.17 13.60 31.42
N GLU A 253 -0.05 14.08 30.88
CA GLU A 253 0.86 13.25 30.07
C GLU A 253 1.41 12.07 30.87
N LYS A 254 1.75 12.29 32.15
CA LYS A 254 2.18 11.23 33.05
C LYS A 254 1.08 10.19 33.28
N GLN A 255 -0.16 10.61 33.51
CA GLN A 255 -1.32 9.71 33.65
C GLN A 255 -1.53 8.86 32.38
N ILE A 256 -1.43 9.47 31.18
CA ILE A 256 -1.53 8.73 29.91
C ILE A 256 -0.42 7.68 29.80
N ARG A 257 0.82 8.00 30.21
CA ARG A 257 1.93 7.04 30.22
C ARG A 257 1.73 5.89 31.20
N GLU A 258 1.16 6.15 32.39
CA GLU A 258 0.85 5.11 33.37
C GLU A 258 -0.23 4.14 32.85
N MET A 259 -1.20 4.64 32.08
CA MET A 259 -2.22 3.81 31.44
C MET A 259 -1.70 2.98 30.24
N ALA A 260 -0.45 3.13 29.83
CA ALA A 260 0.14 2.34 28.75
C ALA A 260 0.18 0.83 29.07
N VAL A 261 0.07 0.44 30.35
CA VAL A 261 -0.03 -0.97 30.76
C VAL A 261 -1.28 -1.65 30.20
N ALA A 262 -2.37 -0.90 29.99
CA ALA A 262 -3.62 -1.43 29.43
C ALA A 262 -3.56 -1.62 27.89
N ARG A 263 -2.42 -1.40 27.25
CA ARG A 263 -2.28 -1.44 25.78
C ARG A 263 -2.65 -2.80 25.20
N ASP A 264 -2.22 -3.91 25.80
CA ASP A 264 -2.52 -5.23 25.27
C ASP A 264 -4.00 -5.61 25.47
N ASP A 265 -4.59 -5.22 26.59
CA ASP A 265 -6.04 -5.32 26.83
C ASP A 265 -6.84 -4.50 25.80
N LEU A 266 -6.37 -3.30 25.43
CA LEU A 266 -6.98 -2.46 24.39
C LEU A 266 -6.87 -3.07 22.98
N LYS A 267 -5.73 -3.71 22.65
CA LYS A 267 -5.57 -4.45 21.39
C LYS A 267 -6.56 -5.62 21.32
N LEU A 268 -6.64 -6.41 22.39
CA LEU A 268 -7.54 -7.56 22.52
C LEU A 268 -9.02 -7.15 22.43
N ILE A 269 -9.41 -6.07 23.11
CA ILE A 269 -10.81 -5.65 23.11
C ILE A 269 -11.23 -5.07 21.75
N SER A 270 -10.33 -4.39 21.04
CA SER A 270 -10.57 -3.94 19.66
C SER A 270 -10.88 -5.13 18.76
N ASP A 271 -10.05 -6.18 18.84
CA ASP A 271 -10.26 -7.43 18.09
C ASP A 271 -11.56 -8.13 18.48
N TYR A 272 -11.89 -8.17 19.78
CA TYR A 272 -13.17 -8.70 20.27
C TYR A 272 -14.38 -7.99 19.66
N PHE A 273 -14.38 -6.66 19.67
CA PHE A 273 -15.49 -5.89 19.11
C PHE A 273 -15.58 -6.04 17.58
N ARG A 274 -14.46 -6.13 16.86
CA ARG A 274 -14.44 -6.41 15.41
C ARG A 274 -15.05 -7.78 15.08
N VAL A 275 -14.63 -8.83 15.78
CA VAL A 275 -15.17 -10.19 15.60
C VAL A 275 -16.67 -10.21 15.91
N ARG A 276 -17.11 -9.49 16.96
CA ARG A 276 -18.54 -9.35 17.29
C ARG A 276 -19.31 -8.58 16.22
N ALA A 277 -18.77 -7.48 15.68
CA ALA A 277 -19.40 -6.70 14.63
C ALA A 277 -19.62 -7.55 13.37
N GLN A 278 -18.61 -8.30 12.91
CA GLN A 278 -18.71 -9.23 11.78
C GLN A 278 -19.78 -10.31 12.01
N LYS A 279 -19.84 -10.86 13.23
CA LYS A 279 -20.88 -11.83 13.59
C LYS A 279 -22.29 -11.22 13.52
N TYR A 280 -22.45 -9.97 13.97
CA TYR A 280 -23.74 -9.26 13.94
C TYR A 280 -24.14 -8.81 12.53
N GLU A 281 -23.18 -8.55 11.66
CA GLU A 281 -23.40 -8.34 10.23
C GLU A 281 -24.00 -9.58 9.57
N VAL A 282 -23.37 -10.74 9.76
CA VAL A 282 -23.92 -12.01 9.24
C VAL A 282 -25.29 -12.28 9.84
N LEU A 283 -25.47 -12.12 11.15
CA LEU A 283 -26.76 -12.31 11.83
C LEU A 283 -27.89 -11.43 11.30
N GLY A 284 -27.58 -10.21 10.84
CA GLY A 284 -28.56 -9.29 10.25
C GLY A 284 -29.00 -9.73 8.85
N GLN A 285 -28.13 -10.43 8.12
CA GLN A 285 -28.44 -10.97 6.79
C GLN A 285 -29.25 -12.27 6.85
N LEU A 286 -29.17 -13.03 7.96
CA LEU A 286 -29.83 -14.33 8.07
C LEU A 286 -31.36 -14.20 8.11
N PRO A 287 -32.09 -14.87 7.19
CA PRO A 287 -33.54 -14.93 7.23
C PRO A 287 -33.99 -15.98 8.25
N GLN A 288 -35.07 -15.66 8.97
CA GLN A 288 -35.52 -16.43 10.12
C GLN A 288 -37.05 -16.55 10.12
N SER A 289 -37.51 -17.74 10.49
CA SER A 289 -38.90 -17.97 10.85
C SER A 289 -39.11 -17.71 12.35
N ARG A 290 -40.22 -18.17 12.92
CA ARG A 290 -40.46 -18.11 14.37
C ARG A 290 -39.42 -18.93 15.15
N ASP A 291 -39.12 -20.15 14.67
CA ASP A 291 -38.34 -21.14 15.40
C ASP A 291 -37.08 -21.63 14.67
N THR A 292 -36.93 -21.34 13.38
CA THR A 292 -35.79 -21.76 12.55
C THR A 292 -35.06 -20.57 11.92
N PHE A 293 -33.79 -20.76 11.58
CA PHE A 293 -32.99 -19.83 10.78
C PHE A 293 -32.34 -20.56 9.62
N PHE A 294 -32.05 -19.81 8.56
CA PHE A 294 -31.42 -20.33 7.36
C PHE A 294 -30.07 -19.63 7.13
N ILE A 295 -29.07 -20.39 6.69
CA ILE A 295 -27.77 -19.87 6.22
C ILE A 295 -27.50 -20.51 4.87
N SER A 296 -27.18 -19.71 3.87
CA SER A 296 -26.67 -20.16 2.57
C SER A 296 -25.29 -19.55 2.35
N GLY A 297 -24.44 -20.25 1.62
CA GLY A 297 -23.09 -19.79 1.32
C GLY A 297 -22.32 -20.70 0.39
N TYR A 298 -21.11 -20.29 0.04
CA TYR A 298 -20.20 -21.08 -0.79
C TYR A 298 -19.15 -21.78 0.08
N ILE A 299 -18.86 -23.04 -0.23
CA ILE A 299 -17.83 -23.83 0.43
C ILE A 299 -17.04 -24.64 -0.61
N PRO A 300 -15.73 -24.85 -0.41
CA PRO A 300 -14.98 -25.79 -1.25
C PRO A 300 -15.48 -27.23 -1.06
N GLN A 301 -15.72 -27.95 -2.17
CA GLN A 301 -16.24 -29.33 -2.18
C GLN A 301 -15.47 -30.26 -1.23
N LYS A 302 -14.13 -30.12 -1.17
CA LYS A 302 -13.27 -30.93 -0.28
C LYS A 302 -13.58 -30.78 1.22
N LYS A 303 -14.18 -29.65 1.63
CA LYS A 303 -14.44 -29.32 3.04
C LYS A 303 -15.91 -29.57 3.45
N VAL A 304 -16.79 -29.89 2.50
CA VAL A 304 -18.22 -30.13 2.73
C VAL A 304 -18.46 -31.26 3.73
N ASP A 305 -17.89 -32.44 3.49
CA ASP A 305 -18.13 -33.62 4.32
C ASP A 305 -17.61 -33.45 5.75
N THR A 306 -16.48 -32.76 5.91
CA THR A 306 -15.89 -32.46 7.23
C THR A 306 -16.81 -31.54 8.02
N LEU A 307 -17.34 -30.49 7.38
CA LEU A 307 -18.26 -29.56 8.02
C LEU A 307 -19.59 -30.22 8.36
N ARG A 308 -20.16 -30.99 7.42
CA ARG A 308 -21.40 -31.73 7.60
C ARG A 308 -21.35 -32.63 8.84
N LYS A 309 -20.32 -33.48 8.95
CA LYS A 309 -20.12 -34.38 10.11
C LYS A 309 -19.96 -33.61 11.43
N LYS A 310 -19.23 -32.47 11.41
CA LYS A 310 -18.99 -31.66 12.61
C LYS A 310 -20.28 -31.03 13.14
N LEU A 311 -21.16 -30.59 12.25
CA LEU A 311 -22.40 -29.93 12.64
C LEU A 311 -23.50 -30.92 13.00
N GLU A 312 -23.69 -32.00 12.23
CA GLU A 312 -24.72 -33.03 12.47
C GLU A 312 -24.48 -33.80 13.77
N SER A 313 -23.22 -33.96 14.20
CA SER A 313 -22.89 -34.64 15.47
C SER A 313 -23.24 -33.81 16.72
N LYS A 314 -23.39 -32.50 16.60
CA LYS A 314 -23.59 -31.58 17.73
C LYS A 314 -24.99 -30.95 17.77
N TYR A 315 -25.68 -30.86 16.63
CA TYR A 315 -26.89 -30.07 16.49
C TYR A 315 -27.93 -30.77 15.59
N ASP A 316 -29.21 -30.58 15.91
CA ASP A 316 -30.33 -30.96 15.04
C ASP A 316 -30.45 -29.96 13.88
N ILE A 317 -29.89 -30.32 12.73
CA ILE A 317 -29.80 -29.46 11.54
C ILE A 317 -30.11 -30.25 10.27
N VAL A 318 -30.62 -29.55 9.27
CA VAL A 318 -30.73 -30.06 7.91
C VAL A 318 -29.72 -29.30 7.06
N ILE A 319 -28.84 -30.05 6.37
CA ILE A 319 -27.84 -29.50 5.47
C ILE A 319 -28.18 -29.94 4.06
N ASP A 320 -28.32 -28.97 3.17
CA ASP A 320 -28.47 -29.18 1.75
C ASP A 320 -27.23 -28.69 0.98
N VAL A 321 -26.82 -29.45 -0.02
CA VAL A 321 -25.62 -29.16 -0.81
C VAL A 321 -25.95 -29.29 -2.28
N GLU A 322 -25.83 -28.18 -2.98
CA GLU A 322 -26.16 -28.07 -4.39
C GLU A 322 -24.92 -27.66 -5.19
N ASP A 323 -24.85 -28.13 -6.44
CA ASP A 323 -23.87 -27.63 -7.40
C ASP A 323 -24.31 -26.26 -7.92
N ILE A 324 -23.35 -25.35 -8.09
CA ILE A 324 -23.63 -23.96 -8.48
C ILE A 324 -24.03 -23.91 -9.97
N PRO A 325 -25.22 -23.37 -10.31
CA PRO A 325 -25.66 -23.23 -11.70
C PRO A 325 -24.63 -22.52 -12.57
N ASP A 326 -24.58 -22.85 -13.87
CA ASP A 326 -23.60 -22.27 -14.81
C ASP A 326 -23.71 -20.75 -14.96
N GLU A 327 -24.90 -20.19 -14.71
CA GLU A 327 -25.18 -18.75 -14.80
C GLU A 327 -24.73 -17.93 -13.58
N GLU A 328 -24.43 -18.59 -12.45
CA GLU A 328 -24.05 -17.95 -11.20
C GLU A 328 -22.52 -17.88 -11.05
N GLU A 329 -21.98 -16.67 -10.83
CA GLU A 329 -20.55 -16.45 -10.59
C GLU A 329 -20.15 -16.90 -9.19
N ALA A 330 -19.52 -18.08 -9.12
CA ALA A 330 -18.96 -18.60 -7.87
C ALA A 330 -17.68 -17.85 -7.46
N PRO A 331 -17.43 -17.67 -6.15
CA PRO A 331 -16.15 -17.16 -5.66
C PRO A 331 -15.01 -18.15 -5.91
N VAL A 332 -13.79 -17.64 -6.00
CA VAL A 332 -12.61 -18.39 -6.42
C VAL A 332 -11.65 -18.56 -5.24
N LEU A 333 -11.26 -19.80 -4.96
CA LEU A 333 -10.21 -20.15 -4.01
C LEU A 333 -9.15 -21.00 -4.72
N LEU A 334 -7.90 -20.54 -4.62
CA LEU A 334 -6.74 -21.22 -5.19
C LEU A 334 -6.05 -22.07 -4.12
N GLU A 335 -5.69 -23.30 -4.48
CA GLU A 335 -4.86 -24.20 -3.67
C GLU A 335 -3.67 -24.69 -4.51
N ASN A 336 -2.57 -23.94 -4.46
CA ASN A 336 -1.35 -24.26 -5.19
C ASN A 336 -0.21 -24.84 -4.33
N ASN A 337 0.71 -25.55 -5.00
CA ASN A 337 1.97 -25.99 -4.40
C ASN A 337 2.84 -24.78 -4.00
N LYS A 338 3.81 -24.97 -3.09
CA LYS A 338 4.64 -23.88 -2.54
C LYS A 338 5.36 -22.98 -3.57
N ILE A 339 5.62 -23.48 -4.78
CA ILE A 339 6.24 -22.72 -5.88
C ILE A 339 5.18 -21.89 -6.61
N ALA A 340 4.12 -22.53 -7.12
CA ALA A 340 3.01 -21.86 -7.79
C ALA A 340 2.29 -20.87 -6.86
N GLY A 341 2.08 -21.25 -5.60
CA GLY A 341 1.49 -20.39 -4.58
C GLY A 341 2.31 -19.15 -4.24
N SER A 342 3.61 -19.12 -4.58
CA SER A 342 4.42 -17.93 -4.32
C SER A 342 4.06 -16.76 -5.24
N VAL A 343 3.51 -17.05 -6.43
CA VAL A 343 3.13 -16.04 -7.42
C VAL A 343 1.62 -15.75 -7.46
N GLU A 344 0.84 -16.36 -6.57
CA GLU A 344 -0.61 -16.10 -6.45
C GLU A 344 -0.92 -14.62 -6.18
N GLY A 345 -0.14 -13.95 -5.33
CA GLY A 345 -0.32 -12.51 -5.08
C GLY A 345 -0.10 -11.65 -6.33
N VAL A 346 0.77 -12.09 -7.25
CA VAL A 346 0.97 -11.43 -8.54
C VAL A 346 -0.24 -11.67 -9.44
N LEU A 347 -0.79 -12.89 -9.46
CA LEU A 347 -2.01 -13.20 -10.21
C LEU A 347 -3.21 -12.42 -9.67
N GLU A 348 -3.41 -12.39 -8.35
CA GLU A 348 -4.47 -11.64 -7.66
C GLU A 348 -4.45 -10.15 -8.00
N SER A 349 -3.25 -9.56 -8.17
CA SER A 349 -3.11 -8.15 -8.54
C SER A 349 -3.56 -7.83 -9.98
N TYR A 350 -3.58 -8.84 -10.86
CA TYR A 350 -4.15 -8.71 -12.22
C TYR A 350 -5.65 -9.05 -12.22
N GLY A 351 -6.02 -10.16 -11.57
CA GLY A 351 -7.38 -10.64 -11.43
C GLY A 351 -7.42 -12.16 -11.33
N LEU A 352 -8.34 -12.70 -10.52
CA LEU A 352 -8.51 -14.15 -10.33
C LEU A 352 -9.20 -14.81 -11.54
N PRO A 353 -9.03 -16.13 -11.73
CA PRO A 353 -9.59 -16.84 -12.88
C PRO A 353 -11.11 -16.85 -12.81
N LYS A 354 -11.78 -16.64 -13.95
CA LYS A 354 -13.23 -16.83 -14.06
C LYS A 354 -13.61 -18.32 -14.00
N LYS A 355 -14.91 -18.59 -13.81
CA LYS A 355 -15.45 -19.95 -13.86
C LYS A 355 -15.11 -20.62 -15.20
N GLY A 356 -14.44 -21.77 -15.15
CA GLY A 356 -14.02 -22.53 -16.33
C GLY A 356 -12.60 -22.26 -16.82
N GLU A 357 -12.01 -21.11 -16.45
CA GLU A 357 -10.62 -20.77 -16.76
C GLU A 357 -9.63 -21.66 -15.98
N ILE A 358 -8.41 -21.75 -16.49
CA ILE A 358 -7.32 -22.47 -15.84
C ILE A 358 -6.47 -21.46 -15.07
N ASP A 359 -6.11 -21.83 -13.85
CA ASP A 359 -5.12 -21.08 -13.07
C ASP A 359 -3.73 -21.12 -13.76
N PRO A 360 -3.20 -19.96 -14.20
CA PRO A 360 -1.89 -19.89 -14.84
C PRO A 360 -0.72 -19.96 -13.85
N SER A 361 -0.96 -19.90 -12.54
CA SER A 361 0.09 -19.72 -11.50
C SER A 361 1.23 -20.72 -11.60
N ALA A 362 0.95 -21.98 -11.93
CA ALA A 362 1.99 -23.00 -12.07
C ALA A 362 2.96 -22.69 -13.21
N ILE A 363 2.44 -22.39 -14.40
CA ILE A 363 3.25 -22.08 -15.59
C ILE A 363 3.90 -20.71 -15.42
N MET A 364 3.14 -19.73 -14.94
CA MET A 364 3.61 -18.39 -14.63
C MET A 364 4.80 -18.45 -13.67
N SER A 365 4.75 -19.25 -12.60
CA SER A 365 5.84 -19.32 -11.63
C SER A 365 7.20 -19.67 -12.25
N ILE A 366 7.21 -20.60 -13.22
CA ILE A 366 8.44 -21.04 -13.90
C ILE A 366 9.02 -19.89 -14.73
N PHE A 367 8.20 -19.29 -15.60
CA PHE A 367 8.63 -18.18 -16.45
C PHE A 367 8.96 -16.92 -15.67
N TYR A 368 8.21 -16.65 -14.60
CA TYR A 368 8.45 -15.51 -13.72
C TYR A 368 9.82 -15.60 -13.06
N ILE A 369 10.10 -16.72 -12.38
CA ILE A 369 11.39 -16.96 -11.72
C ILE A 369 12.53 -16.91 -12.74
N PHE A 370 12.32 -17.46 -13.93
CA PHE A 370 13.29 -17.48 -15.02
C PHE A 370 13.61 -16.06 -15.54
N PHE A 371 12.59 -15.29 -15.94
CA PHE A 371 12.78 -13.95 -16.51
C PHE A 371 13.32 -12.96 -15.49
N PHE A 372 12.85 -13.02 -14.25
CA PHE A 372 13.40 -12.19 -13.17
C PHE A 372 14.90 -12.44 -12.99
N GLY A 373 15.31 -13.70 -12.98
CA GLY A 373 16.72 -14.09 -12.86
C GLY A 373 17.58 -13.53 -13.98
N LEU A 374 17.07 -13.61 -15.22
CA LEU A 374 17.74 -13.12 -16.42
C LEU A 374 17.83 -11.58 -16.47
N MET A 375 16.84 -10.85 -15.93
CA MET A 375 16.87 -9.38 -15.86
C MET A 375 17.87 -8.83 -14.84
N LEU A 376 18.01 -9.49 -13.68
CA LEU A 376 18.93 -9.03 -12.63
C LEU A 376 20.35 -9.55 -12.85
N SER A 377 20.52 -10.79 -13.35
CA SER A 377 21.77 -11.33 -13.90
C SER A 377 23.08 -11.13 -13.10
N ASP A 378 23.02 -10.98 -11.77
CA ASP A 378 24.20 -10.80 -10.91
C ASP A 378 24.20 -11.82 -9.76
N ALA A 379 25.26 -12.61 -9.67
CA ALA A 379 25.34 -13.72 -8.74
C ALA A 379 25.37 -13.26 -7.27
N ALA A 380 26.03 -12.12 -7.00
CA ALA A 380 26.13 -11.59 -5.65
C ALA A 380 24.77 -11.05 -5.17
N TYR A 381 24.07 -10.30 -6.02
CA TYR A 381 22.72 -9.84 -5.70
C TYR A 381 21.76 -11.01 -5.50
N GLY A 382 21.85 -12.04 -6.34
CA GLY A 382 21.07 -13.27 -6.19
C GLY A 382 21.27 -13.96 -4.84
N ILE A 383 22.53 -14.12 -4.40
CA ILE A 383 22.85 -14.71 -3.09
C ILE A 383 22.33 -13.85 -1.94
N ILE A 384 22.53 -12.53 -1.99
CA ILE A 384 22.08 -11.61 -0.95
C ILE A 384 20.56 -11.70 -0.80
N VAL A 385 19.82 -11.60 -1.90
CA VAL A 385 18.35 -11.70 -1.90
C VAL A 385 17.89 -13.07 -1.41
N PHE A 386 18.52 -14.16 -1.88
CA PHE A 386 18.19 -15.52 -1.45
C PHE A 386 18.38 -15.72 0.06
N ILE A 387 19.54 -15.33 0.60
CA ILE A 387 19.85 -15.46 2.03
C ILE A 387 18.93 -14.56 2.86
N ALA A 388 18.76 -13.30 2.48
CA ALA A 388 17.88 -12.36 3.19
C ALA A 388 16.45 -12.92 3.29
N CYS A 389 15.88 -13.37 2.17
CA CYS A 389 14.54 -13.96 2.14
C CYS A 389 14.47 -15.27 2.94
N ALA A 390 15.49 -16.13 2.87
CA ALA A 390 15.54 -17.38 3.63
C ALA A 390 15.63 -17.15 5.15
N VAL A 391 16.43 -16.16 5.59
CA VAL A 391 16.54 -15.75 6.99
C VAL A 391 15.22 -15.19 7.49
N VAL A 392 14.56 -14.33 6.71
CA VAL A 392 13.27 -13.73 7.07
C VAL A 392 12.19 -14.81 7.20
N LEU A 393 12.10 -15.76 6.26
CA LEU A 393 11.15 -16.87 6.34
C LEU A 393 11.40 -17.80 7.53
N LYS A 394 12.67 -17.98 7.94
CA LYS A 394 13.04 -18.82 9.09
C LYS A 394 12.81 -18.10 10.42
N LYS A 395 13.12 -16.81 10.49
CA LYS A 395 13.02 -15.99 11.70
C LYS A 395 11.58 -15.60 12.02
N PHE A 396 10.74 -15.42 10.99
CA PHE A 396 9.38 -14.91 11.12
C PHE A 396 8.36 -15.85 10.47
N PRO A 397 8.15 -17.08 11.00
CA PRO A 397 7.27 -18.07 10.38
C PRO A 397 5.79 -17.67 10.37
N ARG A 398 5.38 -16.72 11.24
CA ARG A 398 3.99 -16.31 11.48
C ARG A 398 3.55 -15.03 10.76
N MET A 399 4.36 -14.53 9.82
CA MET A 399 3.95 -13.43 8.95
C MET A 399 2.64 -13.73 8.21
N SER A 400 1.95 -12.69 7.74
CA SER A 400 0.72 -12.87 6.95
C SER A 400 0.95 -13.77 5.74
N GLU A 401 -0.07 -14.55 5.35
CA GLU A 401 0.05 -15.50 4.23
C GLU A 401 0.52 -14.82 2.93
N GLY A 402 -0.03 -13.64 2.62
CA GLY A 402 0.37 -12.86 1.45
C GLY A 402 1.84 -12.44 1.49
N MET A 403 2.32 -11.91 2.62
CA MET A 403 3.73 -11.55 2.79
C MET A 403 4.63 -12.79 2.68
N GLN A 404 4.23 -13.92 3.27
CA GLN A 404 4.97 -15.17 3.20
C GLN A 404 5.13 -15.67 1.76
N LYS A 405 4.06 -15.58 0.95
CA LYS A 405 4.08 -15.94 -0.47
C LYS A 405 5.04 -15.02 -1.25
N THR A 406 4.95 -13.71 -1.04
CA THR A 406 5.83 -12.71 -1.70
C THR A 406 7.31 -12.92 -1.37
N ILE A 407 7.67 -13.12 -0.10
CA ILE A 407 9.07 -13.36 0.29
C ILE A 407 9.57 -14.70 -0.26
N ARG A 408 8.70 -15.71 -0.33
CA ARG A 408 9.03 -16.99 -0.96
C ARG A 408 9.27 -16.85 -2.46
N MET A 409 8.51 -16.01 -3.16
CA MET A 409 8.74 -15.68 -4.56
C MET A 409 10.12 -15.05 -4.73
N PHE A 410 10.45 -14.01 -3.96
CA PHE A 410 11.77 -13.37 -4.01
C PHE A 410 12.91 -14.32 -3.67
N LYS A 411 12.71 -15.28 -2.76
CA LYS A 411 13.68 -16.35 -2.50
C LYS A 411 13.98 -17.17 -3.76
N TYR A 412 12.95 -17.62 -4.49
CA TYR A 412 13.15 -18.39 -5.72
C TYR A 412 13.74 -17.53 -6.86
N CYS A 413 13.30 -16.28 -6.97
CA CYS A 413 13.87 -15.31 -7.89
C CYS A 413 15.35 -15.07 -7.61
N GLY A 414 15.76 -14.89 -6.35
CA GLY A 414 17.17 -14.73 -5.97
C GLY A 414 18.02 -15.95 -6.31
N LEU A 415 17.47 -17.17 -6.16
CA LEU A 415 18.14 -18.39 -6.59
C LEU A 415 18.34 -18.45 -8.12
N SER A 416 17.34 -17.99 -8.88
CA SER A 416 17.42 -17.88 -10.35
C SER A 416 18.43 -16.81 -10.77
N THR A 417 18.44 -15.64 -10.12
CA THR A 417 19.44 -14.60 -10.35
C THR A 417 20.85 -15.11 -10.07
N LEU A 418 21.05 -15.88 -8.99
CA LEU A 418 22.33 -16.52 -8.71
C LEU A 418 22.75 -17.44 -9.87
N PHE A 419 21.85 -18.29 -10.34
CA PHE A 419 22.12 -19.17 -11.47
C PHE A 419 22.53 -18.39 -12.72
N TRP A 420 21.75 -17.39 -13.13
CA TRP A 420 22.04 -16.58 -14.33
C TRP A 420 23.27 -15.69 -14.17
N GLY A 421 23.51 -15.14 -12.99
CA GLY A 421 24.73 -14.38 -12.71
C GLY A 421 25.99 -15.22 -12.84
N LEU A 422 25.98 -16.48 -12.40
CA LEU A 422 27.09 -17.41 -12.61
C LEU A 422 27.23 -17.80 -14.10
N MET A 423 26.12 -17.95 -14.82
CA MET A 423 26.15 -18.23 -16.26
C MET A 423 26.79 -17.08 -17.06
N PHE A 424 26.50 -15.84 -16.67
CA PHE A 424 27.01 -14.64 -17.32
C PHE A 424 28.36 -14.15 -16.78
N GLY A 425 28.83 -14.71 -15.67
CA GLY A 425 30.09 -14.34 -15.02
C GLY A 425 30.04 -13.04 -14.19
N GLY A 426 28.86 -12.50 -13.92
CA GLY A 426 28.69 -11.25 -13.16
C GLY A 426 28.65 -11.49 -11.65
N ILE A 427 29.66 -11.01 -10.92
CA ILE A 427 29.72 -11.02 -9.46
C ILE A 427 29.95 -9.58 -9.00
N PHE A 428 28.88 -8.92 -8.52
CA PHE A 428 28.86 -7.46 -8.31
C PHE A 428 29.31 -6.68 -9.56
N GLY A 429 28.92 -7.13 -10.75
CA GLY A 429 29.54 -6.71 -12.01
C GLY A 429 30.93 -7.30 -12.17
N ASP A 430 31.96 -6.44 -12.14
CA ASP A 430 33.37 -6.75 -12.43
C ASP A 430 34.29 -6.55 -11.21
N VAL A 431 33.74 -6.63 -9.99
CA VAL A 431 34.48 -6.38 -8.73
C VAL A 431 35.73 -7.21 -8.60
N VAL A 432 35.66 -8.48 -8.98
CA VAL A 432 36.81 -9.40 -8.88
C VAL A 432 37.98 -8.87 -9.71
N SER A 433 37.73 -8.42 -10.94
CA SER A 433 38.75 -7.82 -11.79
C SER A 433 39.22 -6.45 -11.29
N VAL A 434 38.32 -5.58 -10.82
CA VAL A 434 38.68 -4.24 -10.33
C VAL A 434 39.52 -4.33 -9.06
N VAL A 435 39.10 -5.14 -8.09
CA VAL A 435 39.83 -5.34 -6.83
C VAL A 435 41.19 -5.99 -7.09
N SER A 436 41.24 -7.01 -7.95
CA SER A 436 42.48 -7.68 -8.32
C SER A 436 43.46 -6.73 -9.03
N ARG A 437 42.97 -5.88 -9.95
CA ARG A 437 43.79 -4.87 -10.66
C ARG A 437 44.30 -3.77 -9.73
N VAL A 438 43.44 -3.22 -8.88
CA VAL A 438 43.72 -2.02 -8.07
C VAL A 438 44.52 -2.34 -6.80
N PHE A 439 44.24 -3.48 -6.15
CA PHE A 439 44.85 -3.84 -4.87
C PHE A 439 45.91 -4.94 -4.98
N PHE A 440 45.82 -5.83 -5.98
CA PHE A 440 46.72 -6.99 -6.10
C PHE A 440 47.62 -6.99 -7.35
N GLY A 441 47.46 -6.02 -8.25
CA GLY A 441 48.33 -5.83 -9.43
C GLY A 441 48.26 -6.96 -10.50
N HIS A 442 47.33 -7.90 -10.37
CA HIS A 442 47.09 -8.99 -11.32
C HIS A 442 45.65 -8.97 -11.79
N GLU A 443 45.36 -9.35 -13.05
CA GLU A 443 43.99 -9.46 -13.56
C GLU A 443 43.47 -10.88 -13.39
N VAL A 444 42.81 -11.16 -12.25
CA VAL A 444 42.02 -12.38 -12.09
C VAL A 444 40.61 -12.10 -12.58
N THR A 445 40.22 -12.75 -13.67
CA THR A 445 38.85 -12.73 -14.18
C THR A 445 38.17 -14.05 -13.84
N VAL A 446 36.90 -14.00 -13.43
CA VAL A 446 36.07 -15.20 -13.31
C VAL A 446 35.54 -15.51 -14.71
N PRO A 447 35.91 -16.64 -15.33
CA PRO A 447 35.42 -16.94 -16.67
C PRO A 447 33.89 -17.15 -16.60
N PRO A 448 33.10 -16.52 -17.49
CA PRO A 448 31.68 -16.79 -17.58
C PRO A 448 31.48 -18.24 -18.00
N LEU A 449 30.53 -18.94 -17.36
CA LEU A 449 30.23 -20.33 -17.71
C LEU A 449 29.53 -20.45 -19.07
N TRP A 450 28.86 -19.39 -19.54
CA TRP A 450 28.18 -19.37 -20.84
C TRP A 450 28.74 -18.28 -21.77
N PHE A 451 28.45 -17.01 -21.50
CA PHE A 451 29.00 -15.86 -22.23
C PHE A 451 28.81 -14.58 -21.41
N GLU A 452 29.57 -13.53 -21.73
CA GLU A 452 29.49 -12.25 -21.03
C GLU A 452 28.56 -11.29 -21.79
N PRO A 453 27.41 -10.90 -21.21
CA PRO A 453 26.44 -10.04 -21.87
C PRO A 453 26.99 -8.67 -22.30
N LEU A 454 27.91 -8.10 -21.53
CA LEU A 454 28.53 -6.81 -21.83
C LEU A 454 29.41 -6.87 -23.09
N LYS A 455 30.02 -8.03 -23.37
CA LYS A 455 30.86 -8.23 -24.57
C LYS A 455 30.03 -8.61 -25.79
N ASP A 456 28.99 -9.42 -25.61
CA ASP A 456 28.09 -9.87 -26.68
C ASP A 456 26.61 -9.51 -26.44
N PRO A 457 26.21 -8.21 -26.44
CA PRO A 457 24.82 -7.79 -26.25
C PRO A 457 23.84 -8.43 -27.24
N MET A 458 24.28 -8.61 -28.50
CA MET A 458 23.44 -9.17 -29.56
C MET A 458 23.07 -10.63 -29.27
N LYS A 459 23.94 -11.42 -28.64
CA LYS A 459 23.62 -12.79 -28.24
C LYS A 459 22.54 -12.81 -27.17
N LEU A 460 22.63 -11.94 -26.18
CA LEU A 460 21.59 -11.82 -25.14
C LEU A 460 20.25 -11.37 -25.72
N LEU A 461 20.23 -10.48 -26.71
CA LEU A 461 19.00 -10.09 -27.42
C LEU A 461 18.35 -11.27 -28.13
N ILE A 462 19.12 -12.11 -28.82
CA ILE A 462 18.58 -13.26 -29.54
C ILE A 462 17.96 -14.25 -28.55
N TYR A 463 18.65 -14.53 -27.44
CA TYR A 463 18.12 -15.41 -26.40
C TYR A 463 16.87 -14.81 -25.75
N SER A 464 16.84 -13.51 -25.47
CA SER A 464 15.66 -12.88 -24.88
C SER A 464 14.44 -12.96 -25.79
N LEU A 465 14.61 -12.68 -27.09
CA LEU A 465 13.55 -12.82 -28.08
C LEU A 465 13.12 -14.29 -28.23
N ALA A 466 14.07 -15.24 -28.23
CA ALA A 466 13.78 -16.66 -28.31
C ALA A 466 12.96 -17.15 -27.11
N PHE A 467 13.34 -16.78 -25.89
CA PHE A 467 12.55 -17.10 -24.69
C PHE A 467 11.19 -16.42 -24.70
N GLY A 468 11.09 -15.20 -25.24
CA GLY A 468 9.82 -14.52 -25.47
C GLY A 468 8.89 -15.29 -26.40
N VAL A 469 9.40 -15.79 -27.53
CA VAL A 469 8.64 -16.65 -28.45
C VAL A 469 8.18 -17.93 -27.74
N ILE A 470 9.04 -18.61 -26.98
CA ILE A 470 8.68 -19.81 -26.22
C ILE A 470 7.56 -19.51 -25.22
N HIS A 471 7.65 -18.38 -24.51
CA HIS A 471 6.66 -17.96 -23.53
C HIS A 471 5.30 -17.67 -24.18
N LEU A 472 5.28 -16.90 -25.27
CA LEU A 472 4.05 -16.60 -26.01
C LEU A 472 3.44 -17.84 -26.65
N PHE A 473 4.27 -18.75 -27.18
CA PHE A 473 3.82 -20.04 -27.70
C PHE A 473 3.21 -20.90 -26.60
N THR A 474 3.75 -20.85 -25.38
CA THR A 474 3.15 -21.56 -24.26
C THR A 474 1.76 -20.99 -23.93
N GLY A 475 1.59 -19.66 -23.97
CA GLY A 475 0.30 -19.01 -23.77
C GLY A 475 -0.75 -19.45 -24.81
N LEU A 476 -0.36 -19.48 -26.09
CA LEU A 476 -1.22 -19.99 -27.17
C LEU A 476 -1.56 -21.48 -26.99
N GLY A 477 -0.62 -22.27 -26.46
CA GLY A 477 -0.83 -23.67 -26.13
C GLY A 477 -1.87 -23.88 -25.02
N ILE A 478 -1.87 -23.00 -24.00
CA ILE A 478 -2.88 -23.01 -22.93
C ILE A 478 -4.26 -22.67 -23.51
N LYS A 479 -4.36 -21.63 -24.37
CA LYS A 479 -5.60 -21.33 -25.11
C LYS A 479 -6.10 -22.56 -25.86
N GLY A 480 -5.18 -23.28 -26.52
CA GLY A 480 -5.53 -24.50 -27.24
C GLY A 480 -6.07 -25.61 -26.36
N TYR A 481 -5.44 -25.83 -25.21
CA TYR A 481 -5.90 -26.80 -24.23
C TYR A 481 -7.30 -26.44 -23.68
N LEU A 482 -7.58 -25.16 -23.43
CA LEU A 482 -8.90 -24.67 -23.03
C LEU A 482 -9.98 -24.97 -24.10
N CYS A 483 -9.71 -24.65 -25.37
CA CYS A 483 -10.65 -24.92 -26.47
C CYS A 483 -10.98 -26.43 -26.60
N ILE A 484 -9.97 -27.29 -26.43
CA ILE A 484 -10.17 -28.75 -26.47
C ILE A 484 -11.00 -29.22 -25.28
N LYS A 485 -10.74 -28.70 -24.08
CA LYS A 485 -11.49 -29.01 -22.86
C LYS A 485 -12.97 -28.63 -22.98
N GLU A 486 -13.26 -27.50 -23.62
CA GLU A 486 -14.63 -27.04 -23.93
C GLU A 486 -15.27 -27.78 -25.13
N LYS A 487 -14.59 -28.76 -25.73
CA LYS A 487 -15.02 -29.50 -26.94
C LYS A 487 -15.22 -28.60 -28.18
N LYS A 488 -14.62 -27.41 -28.20
CA LYS A 488 -14.66 -26.47 -29.32
C LYS A 488 -13.49 -26.71 -30.30
N TYR A 489 -13.51 -27.87 -30.97
CA TYR A 489 -12.42 -28.29 -31.85
C TYR A 489 -12.18 -27.35 -33.05
N MET A 490 -13.24 -26.71 -33.56
CA MET A 490 -13.10 -25.76 -34.66
C MET A 490 -12.40 -24.47 -34.23
N ASP A 491 -12.65 -23.99 -33.01
CA ASP A 491 -11.92 -22.83 -32.44
C ASP A 491 -10.45 -23.16 -32.23
N PHE A 492 -10.14 -24.37 -31.75
CA PHE A 492 -8.75 -24.82 -31.63
C PHE A 492 -7.99 -24.77 -32.97
N ILE A 493 -8.56 -25.30 -34.05
CA ILE A 493 -7.88 -25.28 -35.35
C ILE A 493 -7.70 -23.85 -35.85
N CYS A 494 -8.75 -23.03 -35.78
CA CYS A 494 -8.72 -21.69 -36.37
C CYS A 494 -7.85 -20.71 -35.56
N ASP A 495 -7.99 -20.70 -34.24
CA ASP A 495 -7.39 -19.68 -33.38
C ASP A 495 -5.98 -20.06 -32.90
N VAL A 496 -5.65 -21.35 -32.89
CA VAL A 496 -4.40 -21.86 -32.30
C VAL A 496 -3.53 -22.45 -33.38
N VAL A 497 -4.02 -23.43 -34.15
CA VAL A 497 -3.20 -24.12 -35.15
C VAL A 497 -2.78 -23.17 -36.28
N LEU A 498 -3.71 -22.38 -36.82
CA LEU A 498 -3.37 -21.44 -37.90
C LEU A 498 -2.41 -20.33 -37.44
N TRP A 499 -2.54 -19.86 -36.20
CA TRP A 499 -1.60 -18.91 -35.60
C TRP A 499 -0.22 -19.52 -35.38
N TYR A 500 -0.12 -20.76 -34.90
CA TYR A 500 1.17 -21.46 -34.85
C TYR A 500 1.80 -21.61 -36.24
N MET A 501 1.02 -22.03 -37.24
CA MET A 501 1.51 -22.17 -38.62
C MET A 501 2.05 -20.83 -39.15
N LEU A 502 1.29 -19.74 -38.95
CA LEU A 502 1.69 -18.40 -39.38
C LEU A 502 2.95 -17.92 -38.64
N LEU A 503 2.98 -18.00 -37.31
CA LEU A 503 4.10 -17.50 -36.51
C LEU A 503 5.38 -18.32 -36.74
N ILE A 504 5.28 -19.65 -36.77
CA ILE A 504 6.43 -20.53 -37.09
C ILE A 504 6.91 -20.27 -38.52
N GLY A 505 5.99 -20.11 -39.47
CA GLY A 505 6.33 -19.79 -40.86
C GLY A 505 7.10 -18.48 -40.99
N LEU A 506 6.67 -17.43 -40.27
CA LEU A 506 7.37 -16.15 -40.25
C LEU A 506 8.74 -16.21 -39.56
N ILE A 507 8.86 -16.91 -38.43
CA ILE A 507 10.14 -17.09 -37.74
C ILE A 507 11.12 -17.84 -38.64
N LEU A 508 10.70 -18.94 -39.26
CA LEU A 508 11.54 -19.71 -40.19
C LEU A 508 11.91 -18.92 -41.45
N MET A 509 11.10 -17.93 -41.85
CA MET A 509 11.43 -17.00 -42.94
C MET A 509 12.37 -15.87 -42.49
N LEU A 510 12.33 -15.48 -41.22
CA LEU A 510 13.20 -14.46 -40.64
C LEU A 510 14.64 -14.96 -40.45
N LEU A 511 14.83 -16.19 -39.95
CA LEU A 511 16.15 -16.77 -39.67
C LEU A 511 17.16 -16.76 -40.83
N PRO A 512 16.80 -17.08 -42.10
CA PRO A 512 17.73 -17.02 -43.23
C PRO A 512 17.81 -15.62 -43.89
N SER A 513 17.08 -14.63 -43.38
CA SER A 513 17.01 -13.30 -44.00
C SER A 513 18.28 -12.48 -43.76
N GLN A 514 18.58 -11.54 -44.68
CA GLN A 514 19.72 -10.62 -44.54
C GLN A 514 19.67 -9.79 -43.25
N ILE A 515 18.46 -9.54 -42.72
CA ILE A 515 18.24 -8.82 -41.46
C ILE A 515 18.74 -9.66 -40.27
N PHE A 516 18.49 -10.96 -40.27
CA PHE A 516 18.99 -11.85 -39.21
C PHE A 516 20.51 -12.05 -39.33
N VAL A 517 21.02 -12.18 -40.55
CA VAL A 517 22.46 -12.30 -40.81
C VAL A 517 23.21 -11.04 -40.36
N SER A 518 22.67 -9.84 -40.62
CA SER A 518 23.30 -8.59 -40.19
C SER A 518 23.27 -8.40 -38.67
N MET A 519 22.26 -8.94 -37.98
CA MET A 519 22.15 -8.89 -36.51
C MET A 519 23.02 -9.94 -35.80
N THR A 520 23.21 -11.12 -36.39
CA THR A 520 23.83 -12.27 -35.71
C THR A 520 25.23 -12.60 -36.20
N GLN A 521 25.63 -12.07 -37.36
CA GLN A 521 26.82 -12.49 -38.10
C GLN A 521 26.89 -14.01 -38.39
N MET A 522 25.79 -14.74 -38.19
CA MET A 522 25.66 -16.17 -38.45
C MET A 522 24.87 -16.39 -39.75
N ASN A 523 25.49 -17.02 -40.74
CA ASN A 523 24.82 -17.40 -41.98
C ASN A 523 24.10 -18.75 -41.81
N ILE A 524 22.84 -18.70 -41.40
CA ILE A 524 21.95 -19.88 -41.39
C ILE A 524 21.30 -20.00 -42.78
N VAL A 525 21.90 -20.82 -43.65
CA VAL A 525 21.32 -21.13 -44.96
C VAL A 525 20.50 -22.39 -44.84
N PHE A 526 19.17 -22.27 -44.99
CA PHE A 526 18.30 -23.44 -45.00
C PHE A 526 18.29 -24.16 -46.36
N PRO A 527 18.17 -25.50 -46.38
CA PRO A 527 17.86 -26.24 -47.59
C PRO A 527 16.61 -25.69 -48.30
N PRO A 528 16.54 -25.76 -49.65
CA PRO A 528 15.42 -25.22 -50.43
C PRO A 528 14.04 -25.75 -49.97
N ALA A 529 14.00 -27.00 -49.51
CA ALA A 529 12.79 -27.63 -48.98
C ALA A 529 12.24 -26.92 -47.72
N ILE A 530 13.11 -26.51 -46.79
CA ILE A 530 12.70 -25.84 -45.55
C ILE A 530 12.27 -24.39 -45.84
N ALA A 531 12.96 -23.70 -46.75
CA ALA A 531 12.60 -22.35 -47.18
C ALA A 531 11.27 -22.30 -47.98
N MET A 532 10.97 -23.34 -48.75
CA MET A 532 9.66 -23.48 -49.39
C MET A 532 8.59 -23.80 -48.34
N LEU A 533 8.88 -24.69 -47.39
CA LEU A 533 7.98 -25.06 -46.31
C LEU A 533 7.61 -23.86 -45.43
N SER A 534 8.56 -22.98 -45.08
CA SER A 534 8.28 -21.78 -44.27
C SER A 534 7.32 -20.82 -44.97
N LYS A 535 7.51 -20.58 -46.27
CA LYS A 535 6.60 -19.76 -47.10
C LYS A 535 5.21 -20.38 -47.20
N VAL A 536 5.13 -21.68 -47.47
CA VAL A 536 3.84 -22.40 -47.55
C VAL A 536 3.12 -22.33 -46.21
N LEU A 537 3.82 -22.56 -45.10
CA LEU A 537 3.24 -22.54 -43.77
C LEU A 537 2.70 -21.15 -43.40
N ALA A 538 3.46 -20.09 -43.70
CA ALA A 538 3.04 -18.71 -43.48
C ALA A 538 1.82 -18.32 -44.32
N ILE A 539 1.82 -18.67 -45.61
CA ILE A 539 0.72 -18.35 -46.53
C ILE A 539 -0.54 -19.13 -46.16
N VAL A 540 -0.42 -20.42 -45.82
CA VAL A 540 -1.56 -21.24 -45.41
C VAL A 540 -2.13 -20.77 -44.08
N GLY A 541 -1.27 -20.41 -43.11
CA GLY A 541 -1.72 -19.83 -41.83
C GLY A 541 -2.44 -18.51 -42.03
N ALA A 542 -1.88 -17.58 -42.82
CA ALA A 542 -2.48 -16.29 -43.10
C ALA A 542 -3.80 -16.40 -43.88
N ALA A 543 -3.83 -17.20 -44.95
CA ALA A 543 -5.03 -17.44 -45.74
C ALA A 543 -6.11 -18.14 -44.89
N GLY A 544 -5.70 -19.09 -44.02
CA GLY A 544 -6.59 -19.75 -43.09
C GLY A 544 -7.24 -18.77 -42.13
N ILE A 545 -6.47 -17.86 -41.52
CA ILE A 545 -7.00 -16.86 -40.57
C ILE A 545 -8.00 -15.93 -41.27
N VAL A 546 -7.64 -15.40 -42.44
CA VAL A 546 -8.52 -14.50 -43.20
C VAL A 546 -9.84 -15.18 -43.59
N LEU A 547 -9.77 -16.47 -43.95
CA LEU A 547 -10.96 -17.23 -44.35
C LEU A 547 -11.78 -17.75 -43.17
N MET A 548 -11.18 -18.07 -42.01
CA MET A 548 -11.85 -18.83 -40.94
C MET A 548 -12.11 -18.05 -39.66
N SER A 549 -11.42 -16.94 -39.41
CA SER A 549 -11.56 -16.19 -38.15
C SER A 549 -12.93 -15.48 -38.01
N GLY A 550 -13.44 -14.86 -39.08
CA GLY A 550 -14.75 -14.18 -39.08
C GLY A 550 -16.00 -15.07 -39.22
N ARG A 551 -15.91 -16.36 -38.83
CA ARG A 551 -16.93 -17.38 -39.18
C ARG A 551 -18.29 -17.22 -38.48
N SER A 552 -18.38 -16.43 -37.42
CA SER A 552 -19.63 -16.16 -36.70
C SER A 552 -20.63 -15.36 -37.56
N ASN A 553 -20.17 -14.69 -38.62
CA ASN A 553 -20.99 -13.88 -39.50
C ASN A 553 -21.34 -14.60 -40.81
N LYS A 554 -22.63 -14.59 -41.17
CA LYS A 554 -23.15 -15.18 -42.42
C LYS A 554 -22.70 -14.42 -43.69
N ASN A 555 -22.28 -13.16 -43.55
CA ASN A 555 -21.85 -12.32 -44.68
C ASN A 555 -20.39 -12.58 -45.04
N PHE A 556 -20.14 -13.11 -46.24
CA PHE A 556 -18.80 -13.45 -46.73
C PHE A 556 -17.81 -12.27 -46.72
N GLY A 557 -18.24 -11.07 -47.13
CA GLY A 557 -17.40 -9.87 -47.10
C GLY A 557 -17.01 -9.43 -45.69
N LEU A 558 -17.96 -9.48 -44.74
CA LEU A 558 -17.70 -9.13 -43.34
C LEU A 558 -16.80 -10.16 -42.67
N ARG A 559 -16.92 -11.44 -43.03
CA ARG A 559 -16.05 -12.52 -42.57
C ARG A 559 -14.59 -12.31 -42.99
N ILE A 560 -14.34 -11.95 -44.24
CA ILE A 560 -13.00 -11.63 -44.73
C ILE A 560 -12.46 -10.36 -44.07
N ALA A 561 -13.30 -9.33 -43.88
CA ALA A 561 -12.89 -8.10 -43.21
C ALA A 561 -12.45 -8.35 -41.76
N LEU A 562 -13.22 -9.14 -41.00
CA LEU A 562 -12.86 -9.54 -39.63
C LEU A 562 -11.62 -10.43 -39.61
N GLY A 563 -11.50 -11.40 -40.54
CA GLY A 563 -10.29 -12.22 -40.65
C GLY A 563 -9.04 -11.42 -41.05
N ALA A 564 -9.18 -10.37 -41.86
CA ALA A 564 -8.09 -9.44 -42.17
C ALA A 564 -7.72 -8.56 -40.97
N TYR A 565 -8.70 -8.16 -40.14
CA TYR A 565 -8.46 -7.47 -38.88
C TYR A 565 -7.71 -8.37 -37.88
N ASP A 566 -8.10 -9.64 -37.75
CA ASP A 566 -7.37 -10.60 -36.91
C ASP A 566 -5.96 -10.85 -37.45
N LEU A 567 -5.78 -10.92 -38.78
CA LEU A 567 -4.45 -10.98 -39.37
C LEU A 567 -3.63 -9.71 -39.07
N TYR A 568 -4.25 -8.52 -39.01
CA TYR A 568 -3.59 -7.28 -38.61
C TYR A 568 -3.07 -7.34 -37.16
N ASN A 569 -3.68 -8.14 -36.29
CA ASN A 569 -3.19 -8.41 -34.93
C ASN A 569 -1.79 -9.07 -34.91
N ILE A 570 -1.25 -9.50 -36.05
CA ILE A 570 0.16 -9.91 -36.19
C ILE A 570 1.12 -8.80 -35.78
N THR A 571 0.72 -7.54 -35.95
CA THR A 571 1.49 -6.38 -35.50
C THR A 571 1.58 -6.32 -33.98
N GLY A 572 0.51 -6.71 -33.28
CA GLY A 572 0.49 -6.89 -31.82
C GLY A 572 1.45 -7.99 -31.39
N TRP A 573 1.42 -9.15 -32.05
CA TRP A 573 2.38 -10.24 -31.79
C TRP A 573 3.84 -9.83 -32.01
N LEU A 574 4.12 -9.07 -33.05
CA LEU A 574 5.46 -8.53 -33.28
C LEU A 574 5.86 -7.57 -32.14
N SER A 575 4.96 -6.70 -31.70
CA SER A 575 5.17 -5.81 -30.54
C SER A 575 5.44 -6.61 -29.26
N ASP A 576 4.69 -7.69 -29.03
CA ASP A 576 4.85 -8.56 -27.85
C ASP A 576 6.18 -9.29 -27.87
N VAL A 577 6.65 -9.79 -29.03
CA VAL A 577 7.96 -10.42 -29.14
C VAL A 577 9.08 -9.39 -28.93
N LEU A 578 9.00 -8.23 -29.59
CA LEU A 578 9.99 -7.16 -29.47
C LEU A 578 10.08 -6.60 -28.05
N SER A 579 8.98 -6.63 -27.30
CA SER A 579 8.94 -6.27 -25.89
C SER A 579 9.92 -7.06 -25.01
N TYR A 580 10.24 -8.32 -25.36
CA TYR A 580 11.26 -9.11 -24.64
C TYR A 580 12.68 -8.58 -24.80
N SER A 581 12.93 -7.59 -25.68
CA SER A 581 14.17 -6.81 -25.67
C SER A 581 14.43 -6.11 -24.33
N ARG A 582 13.40 -5.88 -23.51
CA ARG A 582 13.57 -5.35 -22.13
C ARG A 582 14.44 -6.23 -21.26
N LEU A 583 14.39 -7.55 -21.45
CA LEU A 583 15.25 -8.49 -20.72
C LEU A 583 16.73 -8.19 -20.93
N LEU A 584 17.13 -7.86 -22.18
CA LEU A 584 18.48 -7.41 -22.51
C LEU A 584 18.78 -6.08 -21.82
N ALA A 585 17.90 -5.08 -21.98
CA ALA A 585 18.15 -3.74 -21.47
C ALA A 585 18.40 -3.72 -19.95
N LEU A 586 17.59 -4.45 -19.18
CA LEU A 586 17.72 -4.55 -17.72
C LEU A 586 18.92 -5.41 -17.29
N GLY A 587 19.16 -6.52 -17.98
CA GLY A 587 20.33 -7.38 -17.71
C GLY A 587 21.65 -6.62 -17.92
N LEU A 588 21.76 -5.86 -19.01
CA LEU A 588 22.92 -5.00 -19.26
C LEU A 588 23.00 -3.84 -18.28
N ALA A 589 21.88 -3.16 -17.99
CA ALA A 589 21.87 -2.03 -17.06
C ALA A 589 22.43 -2.42 -15.69
N THR A 590 22.05 -3.60 -15.18
CA THR A 590 22.56 -4.09 -13.89
C THR A 590 24.08 -4.21 -13.87
N GLY A 591 24.66 -4.82 -14.92
CA GLY A 591 26.11 -5.00 -15.05
C GLY A 591 26.85 -3.68 -15.32
N VAL A 592 26.31 -2.81 -16.18
CA VAL A 592 26.92 -1.51 -16.50
C VAL A 592 26.96 -0.62 -15.26
N ILE A 593 25.85 -0.47 -14.54
CA ILE A 593 25.81 0.38 -13.34
C ILE A 593 26.74 -0.19 -12.26
N ALA A 594 26.76 -1.52 -12.09
CA ALA A 594 27.71 -2.16 -11.17
C ALA A 594 29.17 -1.83 -11.55
N SER A 595 29.54 -1.92 -12.82
CA SER A 595 30.90 -1.60 -13.28
C SER A 595 31.25 -0.13 -13.10
N VAL A 596 30.31 0.79 -13.30
CA VAL A 596 30.50 2.23 -13.05
C VAL A 596 30.72 2.50 -11.56
N VAL A 597 29.95 1.86 -10.68
CA VAL A 597 30.13 1.97 -9.22
C VAL A 597 31.53 1.48 -8.81
N ASN A 598 31.97 0.36 -9.37
CA ASN A 598 33.30 -0.20 -9.10
C ASN A 598 34.41 0.73 -9.59
N GLN A 599 34.24 1.28 -10.80
CA GLN A 599 35.18 2.23 -11.38
C GLN A 599 35.28 3.50 -10.53
N MET A 600 34.14 4.08 -10.12
CA MET A 600 34.11 5.25 -9.22
C MET A 600 34.78 4.95 -7.88
N GLY A 601 34.57 3.77 -7.31
CA GLY A 601 35.25 3.35 -6.08
C GLY A 601 36.77 3.25 -6.28
N SER A 602 37.23 2.73 -7.42
CA SER A 602 38.66 2.57 -7.71
C SER A 602 39.43 3.89 -7.88
N MET A 603 38.72 4.99 -8.20
CA MET A 603 39.33 6.32 -8.38
C MET A 603 39.91 6.90 -7.08
N PHE A 604 39.55 6.36 -5.92
CA PHE A 604 40.10 6.77 -4.63
C PHE A 604 41.53 6.25 -4.36
N GLY A 605 42.08 5.40 -5.25
CA GLY A 605 43.46 4.91 -5.20
C GLY A 605 43.68 3.69 -4.28
N SER A 606 44.92 3.19 -4.25
CA SER A 606 45.31 1.94 -3.55
C SER A 606 45.76 2.14 -2.09
N GLY A 607 45.71 3.36 -1.56
CA GLY A 607 46.07 3.65 -0.16
C GLY A 607 44.98 3.24 0.84
N ILE A 608 45.28 3.26 2.15
CA ILE A 608 44.31 2.94 3.22
C ILE A 608 43.08 3.87 3.15
N ILE A 609 43.30 5.16 2.87
CA ILE A 609 42.23 6.14 2.65
C ILE A 609 41.40 5.77 1.39
N GLY A 610 42.06 5.27 0.36
CA GLY A 610 41.43 4.79 -0.87
C GLY A 610 40.59 3.53 -0.65
N MET A 611 41.04 2.61 0.19
CA MET A 611 40.29 1.41 0.59
C MET A 611 39.00 1.76 1.36
N ILE A 612 39.08 2.72 2.29
CA ILE A 612 37.90 3.20 3.03
C ILE A 612 36.91 3.89 2.07
N GLY A 613 37.40 4.75 1.18
CA GLY A 613 36.59 5.39 0.14
C GLY A 613 35.92 4.38 -0.80
N PHE A 614 36.67 3.39 -1.27
CA PHE A 614 36.17 2.28 -2.08
C PHE A 614 35.05 1.54 -1.35
N LEU A 615 35.24 1.16 -0.08
CA LEU A 615 34.25 0.41 0.69
C LEU A 615 32.95 1.20 0.88
N VAL A 616 33.02 2.50 1.15
CA VAL A 616 31.82 3.34 1.30
C VAL A 616 31.05 3.43 -0.02
N VAL A 617 31.74 3.74 -1.13
CA VAL A 617 31.13 3.83 -2.46
C VAL A 617 30.59 2.48 -2.92
N PHE A 618 31.30 1.39 -2.62
CA PHE A 618 30.89 0.03 -2.91
C PHE A 618 29.58 -0.32 -2.20
N VAL A 619 29.51 -0.13 -0.87
CA VAL A 619 28.32 -0.48 -0.07
C VAL A 619 27.14 0.36 -0.51
N VAL A 620 27.30 1.69 -0.61
CA VAL A 620 26.19 2.58 -0.98
C VAL A 620 25.77 2.35 -2.43
N GLY A 621 26.72 2.33 -3.36
CA GLY A 621 26.48 2.19 -4.78
C GLY A 621 25.84 0.84 -5.14
N HIS A 622 26.33 -0.27 -4.60
CA HIS A 622 25.71 -1.57 -4.86
C HIS A 622 24.37 -1.75 -4.14
N THR A 623 24.16 -1.13 -2.97
CA THR A 623 22.84 -1.15 -2.32
C THR A 623 21.81 -0.44 -3.19
N LEU A 624 22.14 0.74 -3.72
CA LEU A 624 21.28 1.48 -4.64
C LEU A 624 21.06 0.72 -5.96
N ASN A 625 22.14 0.16 -6.53
CA ASN A 625 22.07 -0.62 -7.76
C ASN A 625 21.15 -1.85 -7.59
N MET A 626 21.30 -2.58 -6.48
CA MET A 626 20.47 -3.72 -6.16
C MET A 626 19.00 -3.30 -5.99
N ALA A 627 18.71 -2.21 -5.27
CA ALA A 627 17.34 -1.76 -5.03
C ALA A 627 16.62 -1.37 -6.34
N ILE A 628 17.27 -0.59 -7.20
CA ILE A 628 16.68 -0.12 -8.47
C ILE A 628 16.48 -1.30 -9.43
N ASN A 629 17.47 -2.17 -9.59
CA ASN A 629 17.36 -3.28 -10.54
C ASN A 629 16.41 -4.38 -10.04
N LEU A 630 16.32 -4.62 -8.73
CA LEU A 630 15.33 -5.55 -8.17
C LEU A 630 13.89 -5.06 -8.43
N LEU A 631 13.63 -3.77 -8.19
CA LEU A 631 12.34 -3.17 -8.50
C LEU A 631 12.05 -3.18 -10.00
N GLY A 632 13.04 -2.83 -10.83
CA GLY A 632 12.94 -2.87 -12.29
C GLY A 632 12.62 -4.28 -12.80
N ALA A 633 13.35 -5.29 -12.33
CA ALA A 633 13.13 -6.69 -12.69
C ALA A 633 11.73 -7.16 -12.26
N TYR A 634 11.26 -6.77 -11.07
CA TYR A 634 9.91 -7.09 -10.60
C TYR A 634 8.82 -6.50 -11.52
N VAL A 635 8.87 -5.19 -11.77
CA VAL A 635 7.85 -4.47 -12.56
C VAL A 635 7.84 -4.96 -14.02
N HIS A 636 9.01 -5.13 -14.63
CA HIS A 636 9.08 -5.58 -16.02
C HIS A 636 8.75 -7.05 -16.18
N THR A 637 9.02 -7.91 -15.19
CA THR A 637 8.55 -9.30 -15.22
C THR A 637 7.04 -9.37 -15.08
N ASN A 638 6.44 -8.57 -14.18
CA ASN A 638 4.98 -8.44 -14.08
C ASN A 638 4.37 -7.98 -15.40
N ARG A 639 5.00 -7.01 -16.08
CA ARG A 639 4.55 -6.55 -17.41
C ARG A 639 4.47 -7.72 -18.39
N LEU A 640 5.58 -8.47 -18.55
CA LEU A 640 5.67 -9.64 -19.45
C LEU A 640 4.60 -10.70 -19.17
N GLN A 641 4.18 -10.86 -17.92
CA GLN A 641 3.09 -11.77 -17.57
C GLN A 641 1.72 -11.17 -17.88
N PHE A 642 1.45 -9.94 -17.44
CA PHE A 642 0.12 -9.32 -17.51
C PHE A 642 -0.31 -8.93 -18.92
N VAL A 643 0.62 -8.45 -19.74
CA VAL A 643 0.27 -7.93 -21.07
C VAL A 643 0.61 -8.92 -22.16
N GLU A 644 1.83 -9.44 -22.14
CA GLU A 644 2.30 -10.31 -23.22
C GLU A 644 1.77 -11.76 -23.06
N PHE A 645 1.73 -12.32 -21.84
CA PHE A 645 1.30 -13.72 -21.61
C PHE A 645 -0.21 -13.87 -21.38
N PHE A 646 -0.78 -13.19 -20.39
CA PHE A 646 -2.20 -13.28 -20.04
C PHE A 646 -3.11 -12.82 -21.18
N GLY A 647 -2.71 -11.78 -21.92
CA GLY A 647 -3.44 -11.31 -23.10
C GLY A 647 -3.67 -12.36 -24.20
N LYS A 648 -3.05 -13.55 -24.12
CA LYS A 648 -3.25 -14.65 -25.09
C LYS A 648 -4.34 -15.64 -24.70
N PHE A 649 -4.65 -15.82 -23.42
CA PHE A 649 -5.53 -16.91 -22.97
C PHE A 649 -6.33 -16.63 -21.69
N TYR A 650 -6.09 -15.51 -21.01
CA TYR A 650 -6.59 -15.24 -19.67
C TYR A 650 -7.29 -13.88 -19.63
N GLU A 651 -8.60 -13.87 -19.32
CA GLU A 651 -9.35 -12.62 -19.17
C GLU A 651 -9.28 -12.10 -17.73
N GLY A 652 -9.29 -13.02 -16.76
CA GLY A 652 -9.34 -12.67 -15.33
C GLY A 652 -10.66 -11.99 -14.94
N GLY A 653 -10.76 -11.58 -13.67
CA GLY A 653 -11.94 -10.88 -13.14
C GLY A 653 -12.87 -11.74 -12.28
N GLY A 654 -12.43 -12.94 -11.88
CA GLY A 654 -13.14 -13.76 -10.89
C GLY A 654 -13.21 -13.07 -9.51
N ARG A 655 -14.30 -13.33 -8.79
CA ARG A 655 -14.50 -12.83 -7.42
C ARG A 655 -13.67 -13.64 -6.41
N PRO A 656 -12.88 -13.02 -5.52
CA PRO A 656 -12.16 -13.74 -4.48
C PRO A 656 -13.10 -14.36 -3.45
N PHE A 657 -12.73 -15.55 -2.97
CA PHE A 657 -13.42 -16.22 -1.86
C PHE A 657 -13.08 -15.58 -0.52
N ASN A 658 -14.09 -15.07 0.17
CA ASN A 658 -13.97 -14.41 1.46
C ASN A 658 -14.65 -15.26 2.54
N PRO A 659 -13.95 -16.23 3.15
CA PRO A 659 -14.54 -17.09 4.16
C PRO A 659 -14.95 -16.30 5.40
N PHE A 660 -16.07 -16.69 5.99
CA PHE A 660 -16.48 -16.25 7.32
C PHE A 660 -15.55 -16.89 8.35
N LYS A 661 -14.48 -16.17 8.69
CA LYS A 661 -13.48 -16.52 9.70
C LYS A 661 -13.36 -15.41 10.74
N GLN A 662 -12.71 -15.70 11.86
CA GLN A 662 -12.37 -14.66 12.83
C GLN A 662 -11.25 -13.79 12.26
N GLU A 663 -11.57 -12.56 11.88
CA GLU A 663 -10.57 -11.60 11.40
C GLU A 663 -10.24 -10.60 12.50
N THR A 664 -9.07 -10.80 13.08
CA THR A 664 -8.47 -9.92 14.09
C THR A 664 -7.52 -8.94 13.42
N LYS A 665 -7.19 -7.82 14.07
CA LYS A 665 -6.18 -6.85 13.63
C LYS A 665 -4.85 -7.06 14.34
N TYR A 666 -4.86 -7.38 15.64
CA TYR A 666 -3.67 -7.38 16.49
C TYR A 666 -3.20 -8.78 16.89
N VAL A 667 -4.12 -9.71 17.18
CA VAL A 667 -3.78 -11.01 17.80
C VAL A 667 -4.38 -12.20 17.04
N ASP A 668 -3.71 -13.33 17.02
CA ASP A 668 -4.31 -14.60 16.59
C ASP A 668 -4.65 -15.44 17.82
N ILE A 669 -5.87 -15.96 17.87
CA ILE A 669 -6.34 -16.81 18.96
C ILE A 669 -5.86 -18.24 18.69
N LYS A 670 -5.18 -18.84 19.66
CA LYS A 670 -4.79 -20.25 19.58
C LYS A 670 -6.03 -21.12 19.75
N GLU A 671 -6.41 -21.85 18.71
CA GLU A 671 -7.38 -22.95 18.85
C GLU A 671 -6.67 -24.18 19.45
N GLU A 672 -7.34 -24.88 20.37
CA GLU A 672 -6.83 -26.11 21.02
C GLU A 672 -6.66 -27.29 20.05
#